data_AF-A0A1G0WYN7-F1
#
_entry.id   AF-A0A1G0WYN7-F1
#
_cell.length_a   1.000
_cell.length_b   1.000
_cell.length_c   1.000
_cell.angle_alpha   90.00
_cell.angle_beta   90.00
_cell.angle_gamma   90.00
#
_symmetry.space_group_name_H-M   'P 1'
#
loop_
_entity.id
_entity.type
_entity.pdbx_description
1 polymer ?
#
loop_
_entity_poly.entity_id
_entity_poly.type
_entity_poly.pdbx_seq_one_letter_code
_entity_poly.pdbx_strand_id
1 'polypeptide(L)'
;MPKLKLSVLALCIALNNQTFADEDAEITELLKFMISDQLMVSYDGVKIPLSYSVGTPKAIDLYFGDYICAKASTCEVVDHQYSNPYAVLGQGLPPENGTEQQLRQAQAQIERTDVMYGTDIYDAATWTIAIALAHKNGNKVITDPLALIKNYYMILEGKNKHGYNGFNYGYKTRFSENDFNKAFIFRMIAPNFENLDPFVSTDKSIPRKYSAGITCDASITTCKQISTWSDWKPILGENAWAQLIGPLQSAILLNDAAFTKETINKIIPALDGFSAMQAGIGAFYYAPEGSDGNEGPIVRGTISLENNFSLLGGLQILRDLLTQQKETDAAEALKKIDVMLNGGETVNKFRTVGLLYFLYKGAFNQEKGIFYSGGIAPDPTSTHDWQPDKSDASGSNAVDVNTWGIAALGPKTIDEWFGKDTAYNIWTNTRDKGGYTHDGTLWGVGYTLNNKDESEQILSAEWTAGAINTVYILKNFYPDHKKDLEDDENNMRNGIVNLRSDKYLAANFKGGTPKDYYAVEGLSYLYASKRFHIPFGWYANTLPSTASTSWVIMNHYNFNPFQYAGALDRKEAYPKPTQTENLSGGDPLPKDVAITFDAGNLEEINKLSLLYTTKDDDNFIPVSEVDKRKGVGTVPAGAKKLAISFYKEGGGYSRSCQLYAAKDICQDDNCTASYVLSAAWSQDGNGACLVSKPLPNEVQVRFTAGELRDISGLSLQYMLPDSETWQQATNGNIEGSRSGTATIPNGANELSLSFKTDNWYGACKVYSAGSLCANPDCTKILGVEAKYSSNGMIDCKLTDDPKE
;
A
#
# COMPACT_ATOMS: atom_id res chain seq x y z
N MET A 1 -59.63 -25.70 -28.92
CA MET A 1 -58.55 -24.76 -29.29
C MET A 1 -57.27 -25.06 -28.50
N PRO A 2 -56.33 -25.89 -29.01
CA PRO A 2 -55.03 -26.08 -28.35
C PRO A 2 -53.79 -25.74 -29.21
N LYS A 3 -53.92 -25.20 -30.43
CA LYS A 3 -52.78 -24.98 -31.34
C LYS A 3 -52.07 -23.61 -31.24
N LEU A 4 -52.55 -22.69 -30.40
CA LEU A 4 -52.00 -21.32 -30.34
C LEU A 4 -50.91 -21.11 -29.25
N LYS A 5 -50.71 -22.07 -28.33
CA LYS A 5 -49.71 -21.94 -27.25
C LYS A 5 -48.30 -22.42 -27.61
N LEU A 6 -48.14 -23.25 -28.65
CA LEU A 6 -46.82 -23.77 -29.04
C LEU A 6 -45.99 -22.74 -29.83
N SER A 7 -46.64 -21.85 -30.58
CA SER A 7 -45.99 -20.87 -31.47
C SER A 7 -45.32 -19.72 -30.70
N VAL A 8 -45.91 -19.31 -29.56
CA VAL A 8 -45.36 -18.23 -28.72
C VAL A 8 -44.12 -18.70 -27.96
N LEU A 9 -44.10 -19.95 -27.51
CA LEU A 9 -42.94 -20.52 -26.81
C LEU A 9 -41.73 -20.68 -27.76
N ALA A 10 -41.97 -21.11 -29.01
CA ALA A 10 -40.92 -21.20 -30.03
C ALA A 10 -40.36 -19.82 -30.43
N LEU A 11 -41.20 -18.78 -30.44
CA LEU A 11 -40.78 -17.41 -30.77
C LEU A 11 -39.96 -16.78 -29.62
N CYS A 12 -40.33 -17.01 -28.36
CA CYS A 12 -39.54 -16.55 -27.21
C CYS A 12 -38.19 -17.27 -27.09
N ILE A 13 -38.12 -18.57 -27.43
CA ILE A 13 -36.85 -19.32 -27.47
C ILE A 13 -35.97 -18.82 -28.63
N ALA A 14 -36.56 -18.51 -29.79
CA ALA A 14 -35.82 -17.97 -30.93
C ALA A 14 -35.26 -16.56 -30.66
N LEU A 15 -36.02 -15.70 -29.98
CA LEU A 15 -35.57 -14.33 -29.63
C LEU A 15 -34.46 -14.34 -28.56
N ASN A 16 -34.57 -15.20 -27.53
CA ASN A 16 -33.48 -15.34 -26.54
C ASN A 16 -32.20 -15.92 -27.17
N ASN A 17 -32.32 -16.88 -28.09
CA ASN A 17 -31.13 -17.45 -28.77
C ASN A 17 -30.45 -16.42 -29.70
N GLN A 18 -31.18 -15.42 -30.19
CA GLN A 18 -30.62 -14.39 -31.06
C GLN A 18 -29.82 -13.34 -30.27
N THR A 19 -30.29 -12.93 -29.09
CA THR A 19 -29.56 -12.00 -28.22
C THR A 19 -28.24 -12.60 -27.70
N PHE A 20 -28.23 -13.88 -27.32
CA PHE A 20 -26.98 -14.57 -26.91
C PHE A 20 -25.98 -14.75 -28.06
N ALA A 21 -26.46 -15.02 -29.27
CA ALA A 21 -25.59 -15.15 -30.45
C ALA A 21 -24.93 -13.82 -30.84
N ASP A 22 -25.64 -12.71 -30.67
CA ASP A 22 -25.11 -11.37 -30.93
C ASP A 22 -24.06 -10.94 -29.88
N GLU A 23 -24.25 -11.31 -28.61
CA GLU A 23 -23.27 -11.06 -27.53
C GLU A 23 -21.97 -11.88 -27.73
N ASP A 24 -22.06 -13.16 -28.07
CA ASP A 24 -20.86 -13.98 -28.32
C ASP A 24 -20.07 -13.51 -29.56
N ALA A 25 -20.77 -12.95 -30.56
CA ALA A 25 -20.14 -12.31 -31.71
C ALA A 25 -19.41 -11.02 -31.31
N GLU A 26 -20.00 -10.20 -30.44
CA GLU A 26 -19.34 -9.02 -29.87
C GLU A 26 -18.06 -9.41 -29.12
N ILE A 27 -18.14 -10.40 -28.21
CA ILE A 27 -16.97 -10.86 -27.45
C ILE A 27 -15.85 -11.34 -28.38
N THR A 28 -16.19 -12.02 -29.47
CA THR A 28 -15.25 -12.44 -30.51
C THR A 28 -14.53 -11.24 -31.14
N GLU A 29 -15.24 -10.16 -31.46
CA GLU A 29 -14.62 -8.95 -32.03
C GLU A 29 -13.76 -8.20 -31.00
N LEU A 30 -14.19 -8.12 -29.73
CA LEU A 30 -13.38 -7.55 -28.65
C LEU A 30 -12.07 -8.34 -28.47
N LEU A 31 -12.12 -9.68 -28.51
CA LEU A 31 -10.93 -10.53 -28.42
C LEU A 31 -9.99 -10.32 -29.61
N LYS A 32 -10.51 -10.13 -30.82
CA LYS A 32 -9.69 -9.80 -32.01
C LYS A 32 -8.93 -8.49 -31.81
N PHE A 33 -9.58 -7.48 -31.25
CA PHE A 33 -8.90 -6.23 -30.88
C PHE A 33 -7.81 -6.48 -29.83
N MET A 34 -8.11 -7.25 -28.77
CA MET A 34 -7.18 -7.52 -27.67
C MET A 34 -5.88 -8.26 -28.06
N ILE A 35 -5.86 -8.93 -29.22
CA ILE A 35 -4.69 -9.63 -29.75
C ILE A 35 -4.14 -9.00 -31.04
N SER A 36 -4.69 -7.86 -31.45
CA SER A 36 -4.32 -7.18 -32.69
C SER A 36 -2.97 -6.49 -32.59
N ASP A 37 -2.31 -6.28 -33.73
CA ASP A 37 -1.05 -5.51 -33.78
C ASP A 37 -1.22 -4.03 -33.38
N GLN A 38 -2.46 -3.54 -33.26
CA GLN A 38 -2.75 -2.17 -32.78
C GLN A 38 -2.68 -2.06 -31.25
N LEU A 39 -2.84 -3.18 -30.54
CA LEU A 39 -2.79 -3.22 -29.07
C LEU A 39 -1.56 -3.98 -28.57
N MET A 40 -0.93 -4.81 -29.41
CA MET A 40 0.23 -5.61 -29.00
C MET A 40 1.54 -4.94 -29.40
N VAL A 41 2.46 -4.82 -28.45
CA VAL A 41 3.82 -4.33 -28.67
C VAL A 41 4.85 -5.45 -28.49
N SER A 42 5.97 -5.38 -29.21
CA SER A 42 7.07 -6.33 -29.06
C SER A 42 8.02 -5.89 -27.94
N TYR A 43 8.21 -6.75 -26.95
CA TYR A 43 9.13 -6.61 -25.82
C TYR A 43 10.08 -7.82 -25.81
N ASP A 44 11.40 -7.63 -25.95
CA ASP A 44 12.40 -8.70 -26.00
C ASP A 44 12.03 -9.90 -26.93
N GLY A 45 11.37 -9.59 -28.06
CA GLY A 45 10.93 -10.58 -29.05
C GLY A 45 9.61 -11.30 -28.74
N VAL A 46 8.93 -10.97 -27.64
CA VAL A 46 7.58 -11.44 -27.32
C VAL A 46 6.54 -10.33 -27.42
N LYS A 47 5.27 -10.69 -27.70
CA LYS A 47 4.17 -9.74 -27.80
C LYS A 47 3.44 -9.59 -26.47
N ILE A 48 3.26 -8.35 -26.02
CA ILE A 48 2.55 -7.98 -24.79
C ILE A 48 1.51 -6.90 -25.08
N PRO A 49 0.38 -6.82 -24.35
CA PRO A 49 -0.64 -5.81 -24.59
C PRO A 49 -0.18 -4.44 -24.09
N LEU A 50 -0.41 -3.38 -24.85
CA LEU A 50 -0.39 -2.00 -24.38
C LEU A 50 -1.61 -1.74 -23.49
N SER A 51 -1.53 -0.74 -22.61
CA SER A 51 -2.69 -0.29 -21.82
C SER A 51 -3.77 0.34 -22.71
N TYR A 52 -3.34 1.07 -23.72
CA TYR A 52 -4.19 1.83 -24.63
C TYR A 52 -3.79 1.59 -26.07
N SER A 53 -4.74 1.79 -26.99
CA SER A 53 -4.42 1.90 -28.42
C SER A 53 -4.75 3.29 -28.94
N VAL A 54 -3.79 3.95 -29.58
CA VAL A 54 -4.00 5.21 -30.31
C VAL A 54 -4.00 4.99 -31.81
N GLY A 55 -3.90 3.74 -32.27
CA GLY A 55 -3.86 3.39 -33.69
C GLY A 55 -2.57 3.85 -34.37
N THR A 56 -2.70 4.62 -35.44
CA THR A 56 -1.57 5.02 -36.31
C THR A 56 -0.84 6.26 -35.78
N PRO A 57 0.41 6.53 -36.22
CA PRO A 57 1.10 7.77 -35.84
C PRO A 57 0.31 9.04 -36.17
N LYS A 58 -0.46 9.05 -37.26
CA LYS A 58 -1.37 10.16 -37.60
C LYS A 58 -2.48 10.37 -36.56
N ALA A 59 -2.98 9.30 -35.96
CA ALA A 59 -4.00 9.38 -34.92
C ALA A 59 -3.43 9.94 -33.61
N ILE A 60 -2.15 9.71 -33.34
CA ILE A 60 -1.42 10.34 -32.23
C ILE A 60 -1.33 11.85 -32.43
N ASP A 61 -0.94 12.33 -33.61
CA ASP A 61 -0.90 13.78 -33.91
C ASP A 61 -2.27 14.42 -33.73
N LEU A 62 -3.31 13.73 -34.20
CA LEU A 62 -4.66 14.26 -34.16
C LEU A 62 -5.19 14.33 -32.71
N TYR A 63 -5.03 13.26 -31.93
CA TYR A 63 -5.55 13.18 -30.58
C TYR A 63 -4.68 13.95 -29.58
N PHE A 64 -3.37 13.66 -29.53
CA PHE A 64 -2.48 14.35 -28.62
C PHE A 64 -2.07 15.73 -29.13
N GLY A 65 -1.73 15.87 -30.42
CA GLY A 65 -1.23 17.14 -30.96
C GLY A 65 -2.33 18.17 -31.05
N ASP A 66 -3.34 17.93 -31.90
CA ASP A 66 -4.36 18.92 -32.22
C ASP A 66 -5.42 19.09 -31.13
N TYR A 67 -5.82 18.00 -30.47
CA TYR A 67 -6.90 18.05 -29.47
C TYR A 67 -6.42 18.35 -28.04
N ILE A 68 -5.44 17.59 -27.53
CA ILE A 68 -4.95 17.79 -26.15
C ILE A 68 -3.98 18.96 -26.08
N CYS A 69 -2.89 18.88 -26.85
CA CYS A 69 -1.73 19.71 -26.59
C CYS A 69 -1.82 21.10 -27.22
N ALA A 70 -2.35 21.25 -28.43
CA ALA A 70 -2.48 22.55 -29.09
C ALA A 70 -3.42 23.47 -28.32
N LYS A 71 -4.53 22.92 -27.79
CA LYS A 71 -5.50 23.67 -27.00
C LYS A 71 -4.92 24.18 -25.67
N ALA A 72 -4.04 23.41 -25.04
CA ALA A 72 -3.44 23.74 -23.74
C ALA A 72 -2.02 24.36 -23.85
N SER A 73 -1.49 24.54 -25.07
CA SER A 73 -0.09 24.92 -25.31
C SER A 73 0.93 23.98 -24.65
N THR A 74 0.62 22.68 -24.60
CA THR A 74 1.45 21.65 -23.93
C THR A 74 2.26 20.78 -24.91
N CYS A 75 2.30 21.12 -26.21
CA CYS A 75 3.04 20.35 -27.22
C CYS A 75 4.56 20.46 -27.07
N GLU A 76 5.05 21.67 -26.80
CA GLU A 76 6.48 21.95 -26.68
C GLU A 76 6.96 21.54 -25.28
N VAL A 77 8.01 20.73 -25.24
CA VAL A 77 8.62 20.25 -24.00
C VAL A 77 10.09 20.63 -23.98
N VAL A 78 10.56 21.01 -22.79
CA VAL A 78 11.97 21.20 -22.51
C VAL A 78 12.46 19.96 -21.78
N ASP A 79 13.15 19.05 -22.47
CA ASP A 79 13.64 17.84 -21.82
C ASP A 79 14.79 18.19 -20.86
N HIS A 80 14.76 17.55 -19.70
CA HIS A 80 15.72 17.70 -18.62
C HIS A 80 16.20 16.32 -18.15
N GLN A 81 17.49 16.22 -17.78
CA GLN A 81 18.09 15.00 -17.27
C GLN A 81 18.18 15.05 -15.75
N TYR A 82 17.43 14.18 -15.09
CA TYR A 82 17.48 13.92 -13.66
C TYR A 82 18.56 12.87 -13.39
N SER A 83 19.33 13.02 -12.31
CA SER A 83 20.47 12.14 -12.00
C SER A 83 20.20 11.13 -10.88
N ASN A 84 19.12 11.28 -10.12
CA ASN A 84 18.79 10.39 -9.00
C ASN A 84 17.27 10.42 -8.69
N PRO A 85 16.47 9.45 -9.18
CA PRO A 85 16.87 8.42 -10.16
C PRO A 85 17.23 9.04 -11.52
N TYR A 86 17.97 8.29 -12.35
CA TYR A 86 18.23 8.73 -13.72
C TYR A 86 16.92 8.74 -14.52
N ALA A 87 16.54 9.90 -15.04
CA ALA A 87 15.40 10.06 -15.92
C ALA A 87 15.63 11.20 -16.91
N VAL A 88 15.05 11.11 -18.11
CA VAL A 88 14.95 12.20 -19.08
C VAL A 88 13.47 12.49 -19.25
N LEU A 89 13.00 13.61 -18.70
CA LEU A 89 11.59 14.00 -18.70
C LEU A 89 11.48 15.50 -18.95
N GLY A 90 10.27 15.96 -19.30
CA GLY A 90 9.99 17.39 -19.39
C GLY A 90 10.27 18.13 -18.10
N GLN A 91 10.85 19.32 -18.22
CA GLN A 91 11.11 20.23 -17.11
C GLN A 91 9.83 20.53 -16.34
N GLY A 92 9.96 20.67 -15.01
CA GLY A 92 8.88 21.07 -14.12
C GLY A 92 8.30 19.93 -13.28
N LEU A 93 8.81 18.72 -13.45
CA LEU A 93 8.62 17.63 -12.50
C LEU A 93 9.69 17.68 -11.40
N PRO A 94 9.34 17.28 -10.16
CA PRO A 94 10.30 17.14 -9.06
C PRO A 94 11.53 16.31 -9.45
N PRO A 95 12.72 16.58 -8.87
CA PRO A 95 13.03 17.56 -7.83
C PRO A 95 13.11 19.03 -8.30
N GLU A 96 13.01 19.30 -9.61
CA GLU A 96 13.06 20.68 -10.11
C GLU A 96 11.67 21.34 -10.08
N ASN A 97 11.60 22.54 -9.50
CA ASN A 97 10.39 23.35 -9.58
C ASN A 97 10.29 23.99 -10.97
N GLY A 98 9.20 23.74 -11.68
CA GLY A 98 8.83 24.44 -12.92
C GLY A 98 7.65 25.38 -12.73
N THR A 99 7.32 26.12 -13.78
CA THR A 99 6.03 26.79 -13.92
C THR A 99 4.91 25.75 -14.08
N GLU A 100 3.69 26.11 -13.73
CA GLU A 100 2.50 25.26 -13.96
C GLU A 100 2.38 24.80 -15.42
N GLN A 101 2.79 25.65 -16.37
CA GLN A 101 2.81 25.29 -17.78
C GLN A 101 3.85 24.20 -18.10
N GLN A 102 5.04 24.29 -17.52
CA GLN A 102 6.10 23.29 -17.67
C GLN A 102 5.68 21.95 -17.06
N LEU A 103 5.05 21.96 -15.88
CA LEU A 103 4.47 20.76 -15.28
C LEU A 103 3.44 20.10 -16.22
N ARG A 104 2.51 20.87 -16.79
CA ARG A 104 1.53 20.36 -17.77
C ARG A 104 2.18 19.82 -19.04
N GLN A 105 3.23 20.47 -19.54
CA GLN A 105 4.00 20.01 -20.70
C GLN A 105 4.69 18.67 -20.41
N ALA A 106 5.31 18.53 -19.24
CA ALA A 106 5.96 17.30 -18.80
C ALA A 106 4.94 16.17 -18.59
N GLN A 107 3.82 16.43 -17.92
CA GLN A 107 2.74 15.45 -17.75
C GLN A 107 2.16 15.00 -19.11
N ALA A 108 1.96 15.91 -20.06
CA ALA A 108 1.51 15.55 -21.40
C ALA A 108 2.53 14.71 -22.19
N GLN A 109 3.84 14.84 -21.90
CA GLN A 109 4.89 13.99 -22.48
C GLN A 109 4.86 12.59 -21.93
N ILE A 110 4.77 12.49 -20.61
CA ILE A 110 4.61 11.22 -19.90
C ILE A 110 3.40 10.49 -20.47
N GLU A 111 2.25 11.17 -20.49
CA GLU A 111 0.99 10.58 -20.91
C GLU A 111 1.04 10.03 -22.35
N ARG A 112 1.50 10.81 -23.33
CA ARG A 112 1.56 10.33 -24.73
C ARG A 112 2.59 9.22 -24.93
N THR A 113 3.68 9.23 -24.16
CA THR A 113 4.70 8.18 -24.22
C THR A 113 4.17 6.89 -23.62
N ASP A 114 3.56 6.97 -22.45
CA ASP A 114 2.98 5.83 -21.75
C ASP A 114 1.81 5.22 -22.53
N VAL A 115 0.99 6.06 -23.16
CA VAL A 115 -0.11 5.58 -24.00
C VAL A 115 0.41 4.89 -25.28
N MET A 116 1.57 5.31 -25.82
CA MET A 116 2.13 4.73 -27.04
C MET A 116 2.92 3.43 -26.77
N TYR A 117 3.62 3.36 -25.65
CA TYR A 117 4.59 2.29 -25.38
C TYR A 117 4.32 1.50 -24.11
N GLY A 118 3.49 2.03 -23.21
CA GLY A 118 3.31 1.52 -21.87
C GLY A 118 2.27 0.42 -21.76
N THR A 119 2.61 -0.54 -20.91
CA THR A 119 1.76 -1.62 -20.42
C THR A 119 1.67 -1.49 -18.90
N ASP A 120 0.54 -0.98 -18.41
CA ASP A 120 0.22 -1.08 -16.99
C ASP A 120 0.12 -2.57 -16.61
N ILE A 121 0.84 -2.97 -15.56
CA ILE A 121 0.86 -4.35 -15.11
C ILE A 121 -0.52 -4.82 -14.62
N TYR A 122 -1.38 -3.92 -14.15
CA TYR A 122 -2.79 -4.21 -13.84
C TYR A 122 -3.58 -4.49 -15.12
N ASP A 123 -3.46 -3.65 -16.15
CA ASP A 123 -4.16 -3.84 -17.41
C ASP A 123 -3.77 -5.16 -18.07
N ALA A 124 -2.48 -5.49 -18.08
CA ALA A 124 -2.00 -6.77 -18.57
C ALA A 124 -2.52 -7.96 -17.75
N ALA A 125 -2.62 -7.83 -16.42
CA ALA A 125 -3.23 -8.84 -15.58
C ALA A 125 -4.70 -9.09 -15.94
N THR A 126 -5.52 -8.03 -16.09
CA THR A 126 -6.93 -8.17 -16.51
C THR A 126 -7.05 -8.80 -17.90
N TRP A 127 -6.15 -8.47 -18.82
CA TRP A 127 -6.09 -9.07 -20.15
C TRP A 127 -5.81 -10.57 -20.07
N THR A 128 -4.85 -11.03 -19.26
CA THR A 128 -4.60 -12.48 -19.12
C THR A 128 -5.84 -13.25 -18.68
N ILE A 129 -6.61 -12.68 -17.75
CA ILE A 129 -7.86 -13.27 -17.26
C ILE A 129 -8.88 -13.33 -18.39
N ALA A 130 -9.11 -12.23 -19.12
CA ALA A 130 -10.10 -12.17 -20.20
C ALA A 130 -9.78 -13.18 -21.32
N ILE A 131 -8.51 -13.31 -21.70
CA ILE A 131 -8.03 -14.28 -22.70
C ILE A 131 -8.27 -15.72 -22.23
N ALA A 132 -7.86 -16.06 -21.00
CA ALA A 132 -8.04 -17.40 -20.45
C ALA A 132 -9.53 -17.76 -20.28
N LEU A 133 -10.34 -16.78 -19.85
CA LEU A 133 -11.77 -16.94 -19.61
C LEU A 133 -12.55 -17.16 -20.90
N ALA A 134 -12.27 -16.36 -21.94
CA ALA A 134 -12.88 -16.55 -23.26
C ALA A 134 -12.53 -17.93 -23.84
N HIS A 135 -11.27 -18.35 -23.71
CA HIS A 135 -10.84 -19.67 -24.16
C HIS A 135 -11.56 -20.80 -23.41
N LYS A 136 -11.64 -20.73 -22.07
CA LYS A 136 -12.37 -21.69 -21.24
C LYS A 136 -13.84 -21.83 -21.66
N ASN A 137 -14.45 -20.73 -22.11
CA ASN A 137 -15.83 -20.70 -22.59
C ASN A 137 -15.98 -21.00 -24.09
N GLY A 138 -14.95 -21.55 -24.74
CA GLY A 138 -15.02 -22.09 -26.09
C GLY A 138 -14.81 -21.06 -27.22
N ASN A 139 -14.43 -19.82 -26.91
CA ASN A 139 -14.05 -18.87 -27.94
C ASN A 139 -12.71 -19.29 -28.59
N LYS A 140 -12.70 -19.41 -29.92
CA LYS A 140 -11.56 -19.94 -30.71
C LYS A 140 -10.78 -18.88 -31.47
N VAL A 141 -11.04 -17.58 -31.23
CA VAL A 141 -10.27 -16.48 -31.83
C VAL A 141 -8.78 -16.62 -31.49
N ILE A 142 -8.49 -17.15 -30.31
CA ILE A 142 -7.13 -17.31 -29.79
C ILE A 142 -6.74 -18.78 -29.90
N THR A 143 -5.82 -19.07 -30.81
CA THR A 143 -5.40 -20.45 -31.11
C THR A 143 -4.47 -21.04 -30.06
N ASP A 144 -3.69 -20.21 -29.39
CA ASP A 144 -2.77 -20.61 -28.32
C ASP A 144 -2.75 -19.56 -27.19
N PRO A 145 -3.78 -19.56 -26.31
CA PRO A 145 -3.87 -18.60 -25.21
C PRO A 145 -2.75 -18.79 -24.18
N LEU A 146 -2.26 -20.03 -24.01
CA LEU A 146 -1.20 -20.32 -23.06
C LEU A 146 0.11 -19.65 -23.49
N ALA A 147 0.51 -19.76 -24.75
CA ALA A 147 1.70 -19.06 -25.26
C ALA A 147 1.57 -17.54 -25.10
N LEU A 148 0.39 -17.00 -25.37
CA LEU A 148 0.13 -15.56 -25.28
C LEU A 148 0.23 -15.06 -23.83
N ILE A 149 -0.36 -15.78 -22.88
CA ILE A 149 -0.28 -15.47 -21.44
C ILE A 149 1.15 -15.67 -20.91
N LYS A 150 1.91 -16.64 -21.42
CA LYS A 150 3.32 -16.83 -21.04
C LYS A 150 4.20 -15.64 -21.44
N ASN A 151 3.89 -14.92 -22.51
CA ASN A 151 4.62 -13.69 -22.87
C ASN A 151 4.51 -12.63 -21.76
N TYR A 152 3.34 -12.51 -21.13
CA TYR A 152 3.15 -11.61 -20.00
C TYR A 152 4.06 -11.97 -18.81
N TYR A 153 4.30 -13.26 -18.54
CA TYR A 153 5.19 -13.65 -17.44
C TYR A 153 6.66 -13.25 -17.66
N MET A 154 7.10 -13.08 -18.90
CA MET A 154 8.45 -12.56 -19.15
C MET A 154 8.61 -11.10 -18.71
N ILE A 155 7.53 -10.33 -18.73
CA ILE A 155 7.49 -8.97 -18.20
C ILE A 155 7.71 -8.96 -16.69
N LEU A 156 7.18 -9.99 -16.00
CA LEU A 156 7.29 -10.18 -14.56
C LEU A 156 8.66 -10.71 -14.10
N GLU A 157 9.68 -10.68 -14.96
CA GLU A 157 11.02 -11.20 -14.66
C GLU A 157 12.11 -10.14 -14.87
N GLY A 158 13.26 -10.35 -14.23
CA GLY A 158 14.47 -9.59 -14.50
C GLY A 158 14.42 -8.10 -14.12
N LYS A 159 14.77 -7.24 -15.07
CA LYS A 159 15.12 -5.81 -14.86
C LYS A 159 13.92 -4.91 -14.52
N ASN A 160 12.70 -5.42 -14.64
CA ASN A 160 11.47 -4.67 -14.31
C ASN A 160 11.15 -4.67 -12.80
N LYS A 161 11.99 -5.34 -11.99
CA LYS A 161 11.79 -5.49 -10.54
C LYS A 161 12.64 -4.56 -9.70
N HIS A 162 12.08 -4.13 -8.58
CA HIS A 162 12.64 -3.13 -7.66
C HIS A 162 13.50 -3.72 -6.53
N GLY A 163 14.62 -4.34 -6.87
CA GLY A 163 15.66 -4.75 -5.92
C GLY A 163 16.88 -3.82 -5.89
N TYR A 164 16.77 -2.62 -6.47
CA TYR A 164 17.85 -1.62 -6.44
C TYR A 164 17.92 -0.90 -5.08
N ASN A 165 19.12 -0.42 -4.71
CA ASN A 165 19.49 0.15 -3.39
C ASN A 165 18.67 1.37 -2.90
N GLY A 166 17.64 1.81 -3.63
CA GLY A 166 16.82 2.99 -3.32
C GLY A 166 15.49 2.71 -2.60
N PHE A 167 14.99 1.46 -2.59
CA PHE A 167 13.65 1.16 -2.09
C PHE A 167 13.65 0.45 -0.73
N ASN A 168 12.86 0.95 0.23
CA ASN A 168 12.64 0.29 1.53
C ASN A 168 11.20 -0.22 1.65
N TYR A 169 11.03 -1.54 1.62
CA TYR A 169 9.75 -2.20 1.84
C TYR A 169 9.39 -2.14 3.33
N GLY A 170 8.20 -1.60 3.63
CA GLY A 170 7.76 -1.33 5.00
C GLY A 170 8.72 -0.44 5.79
N TYR A 171 9.44 0.46 5.11
CA TYR A 171 10.42 1.37 5.70
C TYR A 171 11.61 0.68 6.39
N LYS A 172 11.84 -0.62 6.11
CA LYS A 172 12.89 -1.42 6.79
C LYS A 172 13.63 -2.37 5.86
N THR A 173 12.92 -3.16 5.05
CA THR A 173 13.54 -4.23 4.25
C THR A 173 14.04 -3.70 2.92
N ARG A 174 15.27 -4.06 2.57
CA ARG A 174 15.84 -3.86 1.24
C ARG A 174 16.09 -5.22 0.60
N PHE A 175 15.69 -5.38 -0.65
CA PHE A 175 16.08 -6.54 -1.43
C PHE A 175 17.36 -6.22 -2.19
N SER A 176 18.25 -7.20 -2.30
CA SER A 176 19.45 -7.08 -3.12
C SER A 176 19.13 -7.34 -4.61
N GLU A 177 20.08 -7.04 -5.49
CA GLU A 177 19.97 -7.38 -6.92
C GLU A 177 19.83 -8.90 -7.16
N ASN A 178 20.26 -9.74 -6.22
CA ASN A 178 20.08 -11.19 -6.31
C ASN A 178 18.69 -11.65 -5.84
N ASP A 179 17.89 -10.75 -5.26
CA ASP A 179 16.59 -11.01 -4.66
C ASP A 179 15.44 -10.39 -5.46
N PHE A 180 15.66 -10.01 -6.73
CA PHE A 180 14.64 -9.32 -7.54
C PHE A 180 13.30 -10.06 -7.55
N ASN A 181 13.28 -11.39 -7.52
CA ASN A 181 12.03 -12.16 -7.50
C ASN A 181 11.13 -11.93 -6.28
N LYS A 182 11.65 -11.29 -5.23
CA LYS A 182 10.90 -10.88 -4.03
C LYS A 182 10.32 -9.48 -4.15
N ALA A 183 10.86 -8.66 -5.04
CA ALA A 183 10.50 -7.25 -5.16
C ALA A 183 9.21 -7.04 -5.97
N PHE A 184 8.59 -5.89 -5.74
CA PHE A 184 7.55 -5.38 -6.61
C PHE A 184 8.11 -5.04 -7.99
N ILE A 185 7.19 -5.03 -8.95
CA ILE A 185 7.39 -4.65 -10.33
C ILE A 185 6.91 -3.21 -10.46
N PHE A 186 7.60 -2.44 -11.27
CA PHE A 186 7.14 -1.10 -11.54
C PHE A 186 5.80 -1.11 -12.30
N ARG A 187 4.98 -0.06 -12.12
CA ARG A 187 3.61 -0.02 -12.67
C ARG A 187 3.52 -0.11 -14.21
N MET A 188 4.29 0.68 -14.96
CA MET A 188 4.03 0.96 -16.40
C MET A 188 5.10 0.47 -17.39
N ILE A 189 5.13 -0.79 -17.80
CA ILE A 189 6.29 -1.37 -18.52
C ILE A 189 6.31 -1.02 -20.01
N ALA A 190 7.49 -0.69 -20.54
CA ALA A 190 7.68 -0.30 -21.94
C ALA A 190 8.80 -1.13 -22.60
N PRO A 191 8.80 -1.29 -23.94
CA PRO A 191 9.83 -2.03 -24.68
C PRO A 191 11.26 -1.57 -24.43
N ASN A 192 11.44 -0.28 -24.16
CA ASN A 192 12.75 0.32 -23.89
C ASN A 192 12.67 1.17 -22.63
N PHE A 193 13.79 1.26 -21.91
CA PHE A 193 13.93 2.19 -20.80
C PHE A 193 13.92 3.66 -21.27
N GLU A 194 14.51 3.91 -22.44
CA GLU A 194 14.51 5.17 -23.17
C GLU A 194 13.56 5.05 -24.36
N ASN A 195 12.39 5.68 -24.31
CA ASN A 195 11.43 5.66 -25.39
C ASN A 195 11.48 6.97 -26.18
N LEU A 196 11.25 6.88 -27.49
CA LEU A 196 11.12 8.09 -28.31
C LEU A 196 9.78 8.75 -28.00
N ASP A 197 9.78 10.05 -27.77
CA ASP A 197 8.53 10.80 -27.70
C ASP A 197 7.78 10.64 -29.05
N PRO A 198 6.49 10.24 -29.07
CA PRO A 198 5.77 9.93 -30.30
C PRO A 198 5.81 11.03 -31.37
N PHE A 199 5.83 12.32 -30.95
CA PHE A 199 5.88 13.45 -31.87
C PHE A 199 7.20 13.59 -32.63
N VAL A 200 8.25 12.87 -32.24
CA VAL A 200 9.52 12.82 -32.98
C VAL A 200 9.30 12.27 -34.39
N SER A 201 8.43 11.27 -34.48
CA SER A 201 8.21 10.52 -35.71
C SER A 201 7.22 11.21 -36.64
N THR A 202 6.44 12.17 -36.15
CA THR A 202 5.22 12.63 -36.81
C THR A 202 5.15 14.13 -37.07
N ASP A 203 5.61 15.00 -36.16
CA ASP A 203 5.55 16.45 -36.33
C ASP A 203 6.91 17.15 -36.09
N LYS A 204 7.56 17.54 -37.20
CA LYS A 204 8.83 18.27 -37.20
C LYS A 204 8.71 19.75 -36.81
N SER A 205 7.49 20.26 -36.64
CA SER A 205 7.22 21.69 -36.40
C SER A 205 7.15 22.07 -34.92
N ILE A 206 6.97 21.11 -34.01
CA ILE A 206 6.97 21.34 -32.56
C ILE A 206 8.42 21.63 -32.12
N PRO A 207 8.75 22.86 -31.68
CA PRO A 207 10.10 23.17 -31.22
C PRO A 207 10.43 22.32 -30.00
N ARG A 208 11.65 21.80 -29.93
CA ARG A 208 12.16 21.09 -28.75
C ARG A 208 13.40 21.77 -28.24
N LYS A 209 13.42 22.01 -26.94
CA LYS A 209 14.52 22.70 -26.25
C LYS A 209 15.14 21.75 -25.24
N TYR A 210 16.45 21.86 -25.06
CA TYR A 210 17.20 21.12 -24.06
C TYR A 210 17.74 22.12 -23.06
N SER A 211 17.70 21.80 -21.77
CA SER A 211 18.40 22.61 -20.77
C SER A 211 19.91 22.62 -21.05
N ALA A 212 20.53 23.79 -20.97
CA ALA A 212 21.97 23.93 -21.16
C ALA A 212 22.73 23.17 -20.07
N GLY A 213 23.62 22.23 -20.44
CA GLY A 213 24.43 21.45 -19.50
C GLY A 213 24.39 19.94 -19.68
N ILE A 214 23.47 19.41 -20.50
CA ILE A 214 23.43 17.99 -20.85
C ILE A 214 24.58 17.69 -21.82
N THR A 215 25.66 17.07 -21.33
CA THR A 215 26.68 16.47 -22.19
C THR A 215 26.17 15.11 -22.66
N CYS A 216 25.43 15.10 -23.76
CA CYS A 216 25.14 13.86 -24.46
C CYS A 216 26.47 13.25 -24.91
N ASP A 217 26.73 11.99 -24.57
CA ASP A 217 27.82 11.27 -25.22
C ASP A 217 27.61 11.33 -26.75
N ALA A 218 28.67 11.58 -27.50
CA ALA A 218 28.61 11.69 -28.96
C ALA A 218 28.14 10.38 -29.63
N SER A 219 28.15 9.26 -28.90
CA SER A 219 27.55 7.99 -29.31
C SER A 219 26.00 7.99 -29.28
N ILE A 220 25.37 8.90 -28.51
CA ILE A 220 23.92 9.06 -28.35
C ILE A 220 23.46 10.34 -29.05
N THR A 221 23.34 10.29 -30.37
CA THR A 221 22.75 11.38 -31.18
C THR A 221 21.25 11.60 -30.94
N THR A 222 20.63 10.77 -30.09
CA THR A 222 19.19 10.62 -29.83
C THR A 222 18.68 11.25 -28.54
N CYS A 223 19.52 11.79 -27.64
CA CYS A 223 19.04 12.44 -26.42
C CYS A 223 18.03 13.56 -26.67
N LYS A 224 17.96 14.08 -27.92
CA LYS A 224 17.03 15.13 -28.30
C LYS A 224 15.56 14.70 -28.53
N GLN A 225 15.24 13.45 -28.19
CA GLN A 225 14.03 12.79 -28.67
C GLN A 225 13.47 11.76 -27.67
N ILE A 226 14.06 11.65 -26.49
CA ILE A 226 13.84 10.54 -25.56
C ILE A 226 13.09 11.01 -24.32
N SER A 227 12.01 10.32 -23.97
CA SER A 227 11.48 10.27 -22.60
C SER A 227 11.94 8.96 -21.99
N THR A 228 12.50 8.99 -20.79
CA THR A 228 12.65 7.76 -20.02
C THR A 228 11.31 7.35 -19.45
N TRP A 229 11.29 6.13 -18.95
CA TRP A 229 10.26 5.64 -18.05
C TRP A 229 9.85 6.69 -17.01
N SER A 230 8.56 7.00 -16.97
CA SER A 230 7.96 8.12 -16.24
C SER A 230 7.48 7.72 -14.85
N ASP A 231 7.05 6.46 -14.70
CA ASP A 231 6.21 6.06 -13.57
C ASP A 231 6.88 5.02 -12.66
N TRP A 232 7.88 5.51 -11.90
CA TRP A 232 8.77 4.73 -11.02
C TRP A 232 8.09 4.15 -9.76
N LYS A 233 6.76 4.17 -9.65
CA LYS A 233 6.03 3.72 -8.46
C LYS A 233 5.64 2.24 -8.53
N PRO A 234 6.22 1.34 -7.71
CA PRO A 234 5.70 -0.01 -7.53
C PRO A 234 4.52 0.04 -6.57
N ILE A 235 3.32 0.12 -7.13
CA ILE A 235 2.11 0.22 -6.32
C ILE A 235 1.63 -1.16 -5.89
N LEU A 236 1.22 -1.25 -4.63
CA LEU A 236 0.72 -2.47 -4.01
C LEU A 236 -0.42 -3.14 -4.79
N GLY A 237 -1.43 -2.37 -5.21
CA GLY A 237 -2.65 -2.89 -5.84
C GLY A 237 -2.35 -3.53 -7.19
N GLU A 238 -1.65 -2.80 -8.04
CA GLU A 238 -1.22 -3.20 -9.37
C GLU A 238 -0.27 -4.40 -9.28
N ASN A 239 0.60 -4.45 -8.27
CA ASN A 239 1.42 -5.63 -8.00
C ASN A 239 0.60 -6.82 -7.52
N ALA A 240 -0.44 -6.62 -6.70
CA ALA A 240 -1.34 -7.71 -6.30
C ALA A 240 -2.08 -8.27 -7.53
N TRP A 241 -2.52 -7.41 -8.45
CA TRP A 241 -3.09 -7.86 -9.72
C TRP A 241 -2.07 -8.61 -10.57
N ALA A 242 -0.90 -8.03 -10.75
CA ALA A 242 0.10 -8.52 -11.68
C ALA A 242 0.78 -9.81 -11.23
N GLN A 243 1.05 -9.92 -9.92
CA GLN A 243 1.80 -11.03 -9.34
C GLN A 243 0.91 -12.05 -8.64
N LEU A 244 -0.35 -11.74 -8.33
CA LEU A 244 -1.28 -12.70 -7.71
C LEU A 244 -2.51 -12.93 -8.60
N ILE A 245 -3.39 -11.96 -8.74
CA ILE A 245 -4.73 -12.19 -9.31
C ILE A 245 -4.67 -12.67 -10.77
N GLY A 246 -4.05 -11.91 -11.67
CA GLY A 246 -3.98 -12.22 -13.10
C GLY A 246 -3.37 -13.60 -13.39
N PRO A 247 -2.12 -13.86 -12.94
CA PRO A 247 -1.47 -15.15 -13.11
C PRO A 247 -2.26 -16.33 -12.54
N LEU A 248 -2.74 -16.22 -11.29
CA LEU A 248 -3.41 -17.33 -10.61
C LEU A 248 -4.75 -17.63 -11.27
N GLN A 249 -5.55 -16.61 -11.59
CA GLN A 249 -6.82 -16.80 -12.29
C GLN A 249 -6.61 -17.40 -13.67
N SER A 250 -5.64 -16.91 -14.44
CA SER A 250 -5.33 -17.45 -15.77
C SER A 250 -4.88 -18.91 -15.70
N ALA A 251 -4.05 -19.26 -14.72
CA ALA A 251 -3.64 -20.64 -14.49
C ALA A 251 -4.83 -21.56 -14.14
N ILE A 252 -5.71 -21.12 -13.24
CA ILE A 252 -6.95 -21.85 -12.88
C ILE A 252 -7.85 -22.04 -14.10
N LEU A 253 -8.04 -20.98 -14.91
CA LEU A 253 -8.95 -20.95 -16.04
C LEU A 253 -8.48 -21.85 -17.19
N LEU A 254 -7.18 -21.86 -17.49
CA LEU A 254 -6.59 -22.73 -18.51
C LEU A 254 -6.56 -24.20 -18.07
N ASN A 255 -6.61 -24.47 -16.76
CA ASN A 255 -6.64 -25.82 -16.18
C ASN A 255 -5.46 -26.70 -16.65
N ASP A 256 -4.28 -26.10 -16.81
CA ASP A 256 -3.03 -26.79 -17.12
C ASP A 256 -2.20 -26.94 -15.84
N ALA A 257 -1.97 -28.19 -15.42
CA ALA A 257 -1.28 -28.49 -14.17
C ALA A 257 0.19 -28.04 -14.16
N ALA A 258 0.90 -28.17 -15.28
CA ALA A 258 2.31 -27.79 -15.38
C ALA A 258 2.46 -26.26 -15.32
N PHE A 259 1.61 -25.55 -16.03
CA PHE A 259 1.54 -24.09 -16.00
C PHE A 259 1.11 -23.55 -14.64
N THR A 260 0.16 -24.21 -13.98
CA THR A 260 -0.25 -23.83 -12.62
C THR A 260 0.91 -23.97 -11.64
N LYS A 261 1.65 -25.08 -11.69
CA LYS A 261 2.83 -25.30 -10.87
C LYS A 261 3.93 -24.26 -11.16
N GLU A 262 4.20 -23.99 -12.43
CA GLU A 262 5.14 -22.94 -12.87
C GLU A 262 4.74 -21.58 -12.29
N THR A 263 3.45 -21.23 -12.39
CA THR A 263 2.89 -19.97 -11.89
C THR A 263 3.07 -19.85 -10.37
N ILE A 264 2.69 -20.88 -9.60
CA ILE A 264 2.84 -20.89 -8.14
C ILE A 264 4.31 -20.69 -7.73
N ASN A 265 5.24 -21.38 -8.39
CA ASN A 265 6.67 -21.28 -8.09
C ASN A 265 7.23 -19.86 -8.34
N LYS A 266 6.71 -19.13 -9.33
CA LYS A 266 7.10 -17.73 -9.59
C LYS A 266 6.54 -16.76 -8.56
N ILE A 267 5.38 -17.08 -7.98
CA ILE A 267 4.63 -16.20 -7.09
C ILE A 267 5.06 -16.30 -5.63
N ILE A 268 5.41 -17.49 -5.16
CA ILE A 268 5.83 -17.70 -3.75
C ILE A 268 6.93 -16.71 -3.31
N PRO A 269 7.99 -16.45 -4.10
CA PRO A 269 8.99 -15.44 -3.74
C PRO A 269 8.43 -14.02 -3.58
N ALA A 270 7.46 -13.62 -4.40
CA ALA A 270 6.87 -12.28 -4.34
C ALA A 270 6.14 -11.99 -3.01
N LEU A 271 5.72 -13.05 -2.28
CA LEU A 271 5.15 -12.90 -0.95
C LEU A 271 6.09 -12.22 0.04
N ASP A 272 7.40 -12.29 -0.17
CA ASP A 272 8.37 -11.58 0.68
C ASP A 272 8.22 -10.06 0.54
N GLY A 273 8.05 -9.55 -0.68
CA GLY A 273 7.78 -8.13 -0.93
C GLY A 273 6.48 -7.68 -0.31
N PHE A 274 5.39 -8.43 -0.52
CA PHE A 274 4.10 -8.12 0.11
C PHE A 274 4.21 -8.14 1.64
N SER A 275 4.77 -9.20 2.22
CA SER A 275 4.92 -9.33 3.69
C SER A 275 5.77 -8.20 4.27
N ALA A 276 6.80 -7.76 3.56
CA ALA A 276 7.64 -6.66 4.00
C ALA A 276 6.93 -5.30 3.96
N MET A 277 5.86 -5.15 3.19
CA MET A 277 5.03 -3.93 3.11
C MET A 277 3.98 -3.81 4.21
N GLN A 278 3.78 -4.86 5.02
CA GLN A 278 2.77 -4.88 6.07
C GLN A 278 3.15 -3.98 7.25
N ALA A 279 2.21 -3.14 7.70
CA ALA A 279 2.34 -2.30 8.88
C ALA A 279 1.76 -2.98 10.13
N GLY A 280 2.11 -2.48 11.32
CA GLY A 280 1.61 -2.99 12.60
C GLY A 280 0.07 -2.92 12.70
N ILE A 281 -0.54 -1.88 12.14
CA ILE A 281 -2.00 -1.71 12.06
C ILE A 281 -2.73 -2.76 11.19
N GLY A 282 -1.99 -3.64 10.50
CA GLY A 282 -2.55 -4.72 9.67
C GLY A 282 -2.62 -4.40 8.17
N ALA A 283 -2.73 -3.12 7.81
CA ALA A 283 -2.72 -2.64 6.43
C ALA A 283 -1.34 -2.76 5.77
N PHE A 284 -1.32 -2.62 4.45
CA PHE A 284 -0.12 -2.59 3.63
C PHE A 284 0.07 -1.21 3.00
N TYR A 285 1.32 -0.75 2.98
CA TYR A 285 1.66 0.53 2.40
C TYR A 285 1.42 0.57 0.89
N TYR A 286 1.02 1.74 0.40
CA TYR A 286 0.71 2.00 -1.01
C TYR A 286 1.89 1.68 -1.95
N ALA A 287 3.10 2.10 -1.56
CA ALA A 287 4.34 1.83 -2.27
C ALA A 287 5.53 1.80 -1.28
N PRO A 288 6.63 1.10 -1.60
CA PRO A 288 7.88 1.14 -0.83
C PRO A 288 8.42 2.56 -0.67
N GLU A 289 9.16 2.82 0.41
CA GLU A 289 9.89 4.10 0.57
C GLU A 289 10.87 4.31 -0.58
N GLY A 290 11.04 5.56 -1.00
CA GLY A 290 11.86 5.89 -2.17
C GLY A 290 11.08 5.88 -3.49
N SER A 291 9.78 5.58 -3.44
CA SER A 291 8.88 5.76 -4.59
C SER A 291 8.39 7.21 -4.65
N ASP A 292 8.43 7.78 -5.86
CA ASP A 292 7.81 9.08 -6.16
C ASP A 292 6.48 8.86 -6.90
N GLY A 293 5.50 9.70 -6.61
CA GLY A 293 4.26 9.81 -7.35
C GLY A 293 4.38 10.79 -8.53
N ASN A 294 3.32 10.90 -9.31
CA ASN A 294 3.29 11.71 -10.54
C ASN A 294 3.50 13.22 -10.31
N GLU A 295 3.34 13.69 -9.08
CA GLU A 295 3.49 15.09 -8.68
C GLU A 295 4.55 15.26 -7.57
N GLY A 296 5.34 14.22 -7.28
CA GLY A 296 6.40 14.24 -6.28
C GLY A 296 6.29 13.15 -5.22
N PRO A 297 7.02 13.30 -4.10
CA PRO A 297 7.17 12.24 -3.11
C PRO A 297 5.85 11.76 -2.52
N ILE A 298 5.69 10.44 -2.41
CA ILE A 298 4.55 9.84 -1.73
C ILE A 298 4.71 10.04 -0.22
N VAL A 299 3.65 10.51 0.45
CA VAL A 299 3.67 10.71 1.90
C VAL A 299 3.99 9.39 2.60
N ARG A 300 4.95 9.40 3.52
CA ARG A 300 5.29 8.22 4.32
C ARG A 300 4.07 7.73 5.09
N GLY A 301 3.84 6.43 5.07
CA GLY A 301 2.72 5.77 5.70
C GLY A 301 1.46 5.70 4.85
N THR A 302 1.47 6.20 3.60
CA THR A 302 0.29 6.20 2.72
C THR A 302 -0.26 4.79 2.52
N ILE A 303 -1.58 4.65 2.68
CA ILE A 303 -2.35 3.43 2.48
C ILE A 303 -3.52 3.74 1.54
N SER A 304 -3.69 2.91 0.51
CA SER A 304 -4.89 2.86 -0.33
C SER A 304 -5.70 1.60 0.02
N LEU A 305 -7.00 1.75 0.27
CA LEU A 305 -7.85 0.60 0.58
C LEU A 305 -8.14 -0.28 -0.63
N GLU A 306 -8.31 0.31 -1.81
CA GLU A 306 -8.46 -0.43 -3.07
C GLU A 306 -7.29 -1.41 -3.28
N ASN A 307 -6.07 -0.95 -3.01
CA ASN A 307 -4.87 -1.77 -3.13
C ASN A 307 -4.85 -2.90 -2.10
N ASN A 308 -5.31 -2.62 -0.89
CA ASN A 308 -5.43 -3.63 0.17
C ASN A 308 -6.52 -4.66 -0.15
N PHE A 309 -7.62 -4.28 -0.81
CA PHE A 309 -8.64 -5.21 -1.31
C PHE A 309 -8.12 -6.08 -2.46
N SER A 310 -7.31 -5.50 -3.35
CA SER A 310 -6.63 -6.24 -4.41
C SER A 310 -5.66 -7.28 -3.83
N LEU A 311 -4.84 -6.88 -2.84
CA LEU A 311 -3.98 -7.83 -2.14
C LEU A 311 -4.78 -8.92 -1.44
N LEU A 312 -5.86 -8.56 -0.73
CA LEU A 312 -6.75 -9.52 -0.10
C LEU A 312 -7.26 -10.56 -1.11
N GLY A 313 -7.76 -10.14 -2.28
CA GLY A 313 -8.21 -11.06 -3.33
C GLY A 313 -7.08 -12.00 -3.81
N GLY A 314 -5.90 -11.45 -4.10
CA GLY A 314 -4.75 -12.23 -4.54
C GLY A 314 -4.28 -13.27 -3.50
N LEU A 315 -4.18 -12.88 -2.22
CA LEU A 315 -3.77 -13.78 -1.14
C LEU A 315 -4.76 -14.93 -0.93
N GLN A 316 -6.06 -14.68 -1.08
CA GLN A 316 -7.09 -15.71 -0.99
C GLN A 316 -6.95 -16.76 -2.08
N ILE A 317 -6.85 -16.31 -3.34
CA ILE A 317 -6.74 -17.20 -4.49
C ILE A 317 -5.51 -18.09 -4.34
N LEU A 318 -4.37 -17.51 -3.93
CA LEU A 318 -3.14 -18.26 -3.70
C LEU A 318 -3.30 -19.27 -2.55
N ARG A 319 -3.87 -18.85 -1.43
CA ARG A 319 -4.10 -19.74 -0.27
C ARG A 319 -4.97 -20.93 -0.64
N ASP A 320 -6.04 -20.70 -1.38
CA ASP A 320 -6.97 -21.75 -1.80
C ASP A 320 -6.29 -22.71 -2.80
N LEU A 321 -5.43 -22.22 -3.69
CA LEU A 321 -4.59 -23.04 -4.56
C LEU A 321 -3.57 -23.89 -3.78
N LEU A 322 -2.81 -23.27 -2.88
CA LEU A 322 -1.79 -23.94 -2.05
C LEU A 322 -2.40 -24.97 -1.10
N THR A 323 -3.63 -24.76 -0.63
CA THR A 323 -4.33 -25.75 0.21
C THR A 323 -4.75 -26.98 -0.60
N GLN A 324 -5.08 -26.80 -1.88
CA GLN A 324 -5.46 -27.88 -2.78
C GLN A 324 -4.25 -28.63 -3.35
N GLN A 325 -3.14 -27.93 -3.57
CA GLN A 325 -1.91 -28.50 -4.13
C GLN A 325 -0.92 -28.87 -3.03
N LYS A 326 -0.55 -30.15 -2.93
CA LYS A 326 0.42 -30.65 -1.93
C LYS A 326 1.88 -30.30 -2.28
N GLU A 327 2.16 -29.03 -2.61
CA GLU A 327 3.50 -28.56 -2.95
C GLU A 327 4.38 -28.45 -1.70
N THR A 328 5.68 -28.72 -1.84
CA THR A 328 6.64 -28.79 -0.71
C THR A 328 6.80 -27.44 0.00
N ASP A 329 6.76 -26.33 -0.72
CA ASP A 329 6.91 -24.97 -0.17
C ASP A 329 5.57 -24.34 0.25
N ALA A 330 4.46 -25.06 0.06
CA ALA A 330 3.12 -24.55 0.37
C ALA A 330 2.96 -24.22 1.84
N ALA A 331 3.57 -24.99 2.75
CA ALA A 331 3.42 -24.77 4.19
C ALA A 331 3.98 -23.41 4.64
N GLU A 332 5.17 -23.02 4.16
CA GLU A 332 5.78 -21.74 4.53
C GLU A 332 5.06 -20.57 3.88
N ALA A 333 4.65 -20.71 2.61
CA ALA A 333 3.83 -19.70 1.94
C ALA A 333 2.48 -19.50 2.64
N LEU A 334 1.79 -20.59 3.01
CA LEU A 334 0.54 -20.54 3.77
C LEU A 334 0.72 -19.85 5.13
N LYS A 335 1.83 -20.10 5.83
CA LYS A 335 2.15 -19.42 7.09
C LYS A 335 2.36 -17.90 6.90
N LYS A 336 3.06 -17.48 5.85
CA LYS A 336 3.22 -16.05 5.52
C LYS A 336 1.88 -15.39 5.20
N ILE A 337 1.05 -16.07 4.40
CA ILE A 337 -0.30 -15.60 4.08
C ILE A 337 -1.15 -15.49 5.35
N ASP A 338 -1.05 -16.45 6.27
CA ASP A 338 -1.75 -16.43 7.55
C ASP A 338 -1.37 -15.20 8.38
N VAL A 339 -0.07 -14.89 8.52
CA VAL A 339 0.39 -13.66 9.20
C VAL A 339 -0.15 -12.40 8.52
N MET A 340 -0.10 -12.35 7.18
CA MET A 340 -0.62 -11.21 6.42
C MET A 340 -2.12 -10.99 6.64
N LEU A 341 -2.92 -12.06 6.68
CA LEU A 341 -4.38 -11.97 6.83
C LEU A 341 -4.82 -11.80 8.29
N ASN A 342 -4.24 -12.57 9.20
CA ASN A 342 -4.74 -12.78 10.57
C ASN A 342 -3.85 -12.17 11.67
N GLY A 343 -2.66 -11.68 11.32
CA GLY A 343 -1.74 -11.06 12.27
C GLY A 343 -0.66 -12.02 12.80
N GLY A 344 0.31 -11.47 13.52
CA GLY A 344 1.47 -12.22 14.03
C GLY A 344 2.77 -11.42 13.97
N GLU A 345 3.91 -12.11 14.03
CA GLU A 345 5.23 -11.49 13.80
C GLU A 345 5.49 -11.34 12.31
N THR A 346 5.70 -10.11 11.86
CA THR A 346 6.04 -9.78 10.47
C THR A 346 7.48 -10.17 10.13
N VAL A 347 7.79 -10.21 8.83
CA VAL A 347 9.17 -10.39 8.35
C VAL A 347 10.13 -9.29 8.84
N ASN A 348 9.60 -8.10 9.15
CA ASN A 348 10.32 -6.96 9.70
C ASN A 348 10.48 -6.98 11.23
N LYS A 349 10.17 -8.11 11.89
CA LYS A 349 10.40 -8.36 13.33
C LYS A 349 9.59 -7.49 14.28
N PHE A 350 8.40 -7.07 13.85
CA PHE A 350 7.41 -6.45 14.72
C PHE A 350 6.05 -7.13 14.55
N ARG A 351 5.13 -6.91 15.51
CA ARG A 351 3.80 -7.51 15.47
C ARG A 351 2.83 -6.71 14.60
N THR A 352 1.97 -7.42 13.87
CA THR A 352 0.85 -6.85 13.12
C THR A 352 -0.48 -7.47 13.56
N VAL A 353 -1.55 -6.69 13.53
CA VAL A 353 -2.92 -7.16 13.83
C VAL A 353 -3.59 -7.88 12.65
N GLY A 354 -2.96 -7.87 11.48
CA GLY A 354 -3.45 -8.56 10.28
C GLY A 354 -4.45 -7.76 9.45
N LEU A 355 -4.49 -8.05 8.14
CA LEU A 355 -5.30 -7.33 7.17
C LEU A 355 -6.80 -7.41 7.46
N LEU A 356 -7.30 -8.58 7.85
CA LEU A 356 -8.73 -8.76 8.09
C LEU A 356 -9.22 -7.95 9.30
N TYR A 357 -8.40 -7.87 10.35
CA TYR A 357 -8.70 -7.02 11.50
C TYR A 357 -8.71 -5.54 11.12
N PHE A 358 -7.71 -5.09 10.35
CA PHE A 358 -7.66 -3.73 9.81
C PHE A 358 -8.91 -3.39 8.98
N LEU A 359 -9.30 -4.28 8.05
CA LEU A 359 -10.48 -4.08 7.23
C LEU A 359 -11.78 -4.04 8.06
N TYR A 360 -11.84 -4.81 9.15
CA TYR A 360 -12.98 -4.80 10.06
C TYR A 360 -13.03 -3.57 10.98
N LYS A 361 -11.90 -3.06 11.47
CA LYS A 361 -11.88 -2.01 12.50
C LYS A 361 -11.46 -0.63 12.01
N GLY A 362 -10.58 -0.54 11.02
CA GLY A 362 -9.96 0.70 10.56
C GLY A 362 -10.49 1.20 9.21
N ALA A 363 -10.91 0.30 8.33
CA ALA A 363 -11.23 0.63 6.93
C ALA A 363 -12.64 1.19 6.69
N PHE A 364 -13.62 0.81 7.52
CA PHE A 364 -15.02 1.16 7.28
C PHE A 364 -15.39 2.48 7.97
N ASN A 365 -15.92 3.42 7.18
CA ASN A 365 -16.49 4.66 7.70
C ASN A 365 -17.95 4.45 8.07
N GLN A 366 -18.20 4.15 9.35
CA GLN A 366 -19.56 3.93 9.86
C GLN A 366 -20.49 5.13 9.68
N GLU A 367 -19.97 6.35 9.75
CA GLU A 367 -20.76 7.57 9.60
C GLU A 367 -21.23 7.76 8.16
N LYS A 368 -20.33 7.55 7.20
CA LYS A 368 -20.64 7.69 5.76
C LYS A 368 -21.25 6.43 5.15
N GLY A 369 -21.22 5.29 5.86
CA GLY A 369 -21.72 4.00 5.38
C GLY A 369 -20.98 3.48 4.14
N ILE A 370 -19.68 3.76 4.03
CA ILE A 370 -18.78 3.39 2.92
C ILE A 370 -17.39 3.09 3.47
N PHE A 371 -16.49 2.52 2.66
CA PHE A 371 -15.08 2.40 3.02
C PHE A 371 -14.35 3.73 2.79
N TYR A 372 -13.33 4.03 3.62
CA TYR A 372 -12.40 5.12 3.34
C TYR A 372 -11.59 4.83 2.09
N SER A 373 -11.25 5.81 1.25
CA SER A 373 -10.36 5.54 0.11
C SER A 373 -8.91 5.29 0.53
N GLY A 374 -8.47 5.89 1.63
CA GLY A 374 -7.11 5.71 2.13
C GLY A 374 -6.86 6.47 3.44
N GLY A 375 -5.58 6.68 3.73
CA GLY A 375 -5.11 7.37 4.93
C GLY A 375 -3.61 7.16 5.16
N ILE A 376 -3.14 7.43 6.37
CA ILE A 376 -1.72 7.32 6.74
C ILE A 376 -1.51 6.50 8.01
N ALA A 377 -0.42 5.73 8.05
CA ALA A 377 0.12 5.04 9.23
C ALA A 377 1.66 5.19 9.26
N PRO A 378 2.19 6.31 9.79
CA PRO A 378 3.59 6.68 9.63
C PRO A 378 4.59 5.79 10.39
N ASP A 379 4.18 5.17 11.51
CA ASP A 379 5.00 4.25 12.28
C ASP A 379 4.73 2.79 11.85
N PRO A 380 5.68 2.12 11.17
CA PRO A 380 5.49 0.75 10.71
C PRO A 380 5.24 -0.25 11.85
N THR A 381 5.66 0.05 13.08
CA THR A 381 5.52 -0.86 14.21
C THR A 381 4.25 -0.65 15.02
N SER A 382 3.58 0.49 14.87
CA SER A 382 2.38 0.82 15.63
C SER A 382 1.20 -0.01 15.15
N THR A 383 0.38 -0.44 16.10
CA THR A 383 -0.90 -1.12 15.83
C THR A 383 -2.10 -0.18 15.98
N HIS A 384 -1.86 1.12 16.21
CA HIS A 384 -2.91 2.07 16.58
C HIS A 384 -2.76 3.47 15.95
N ASP A 385 -1.77 3.72 15.10
CA ASP A 385 -1.49 5.05 14.52
C ASP A 385 -2.23 5.31 13.19
N TRP A 386 -3.18 4.44 12.83
CA TRP A 386 -4.01 4.59 11.64
C TRP A 386 -4.81 5.89 11.66
N GLN A 387 -4.61 6.71 10.64
CA GLN A 387 -5.32 7.96 10.42
C GLN A 387 -6.02 7.90 9.06
N PRO A 388 -7.30 7.50 9.01
CA PRO A 388 -8.04 7.49 7.75
C PRO A 388 -8.19 8.91 7.22
N ASP A 389 -8.17 9.07 5.90
CA ASP A 389 -8.54 10.34 5.29
C ASP A 389 -10.04 10.59 5.52
N LYS A 390 -10.33 11.61 6.32
CA LYS A 390 -11.69 12.04 6.65
C LYS A 390 -12.15 13.22 5.80
N SER A 391 -11.41 13.59 4.76
CA SER A 391 -11.78 14.69 3.88
C SER A 391 -13.20 14.47 3.34
N ASP A 392 -14.01 15.54 3.43
CA ASP A 392 -15.38 15.56 2.90
C ASP A 392 -15.41 15.87 1.41
N ALA A 393 -14.24 16.07 0.80
CA ALA A 393 -14.12 16.18 -0.64
C ALA A 393 -14.56 14.85 -1.27
N SER A 394 -15.79 14.78 -1.75
CA SER A 394 -16.29 13.65 -2.55
C SER A 394 -15.34 13.31 -3.70
N GLY A 395 -14.61 14.31 -4.22
CA GLY A 395 -13.60 14.18 -5.26
C GLY A 395 -12.33 13.43 -4.85
N SER A 396 -12.03 13.26 -3.56
CA SER A 396 -10.88 12.44 -3.10
C SER A 396 -11.26 10.97 -2.87
N ASN A 397 -12.55 10.63 -2.96
CA ASN A 397 -13.04 9.29 -2.64
C ASN A 397 -13.29 8.48 -3.92
N ALA A 398 -12.46 7.47 -4.16
CA ALA A 398 -12.58 6.58 -5.30
C ALA A 398 -13.79 5.63 -5.17
N VAL A 399 -14.54 5.47 -6.26
CA VAL A 399 -15.71 4.56 -6.36
C VAL A 399 -15.30 3.10 -6.27
N ASP A 400 -14.20 2.73 -6.94
CA ASP A 400 -13.70 1.37 -7.01
C ASP A 400 -13.35 0.77 -5.65
N VAL A 401 -12.82 1.55 -4.70
CA VAL A 401 -12.61 1.15 -3.29
C VAL A 401 -13.84 0.43 -2.72
N ASN A 402 -15.04 0.95 -2.98
CA ASN A 402 -16.27 0.38 -2.47
C ASN A 402 -16.72 -0.85 -3.28
N THR A 403 -16.65 -0.78 -4.60
CA THR A 403 -17.05 -1.89 -5.48
C THR A 403 -16.12 -3.10 -5.33
N TRP A 404 -14.80 -2.87 -5.32
CA TRP A 404 -13.77 -3.90 -5.11
C TRP A 404 -13.78 -4.38 -3.66
N GLY A 405 -14.05 -3.51 -2.68
CA GLY A 405 -14.25 -3.91 -1.30
C GLY A 405 -15.37 -4.93 -1.14
N ILE A 406 -16.52 -4.70 -1.79
CA ILE A 406 -17.63 -5.66 -1.84
C ILE A 406 -17.22 -6.94 -2.58
N ALA A 407 -16.57 -6.82 -3.74
CA ALA A 407 -16.17 -7.98 -4.55
C ALA A 407 -15.12 -8.88 -3.85
N ALA A 408 -14.21 -8.30 -3.07
CA ALA A 408 -13.13 -9.02 -2.37
C ALA A 408 -13.56 -9.61 -1.01
N LEU A 409 -14.40 -8.92 -0.25
CA LEU A 409 -14.91 -9.41 1.04
C LEU A 409 -16.15 -10.31 0.88
N GLY A 410 -17.00 -9.99 -0.10
CA GLY A 410 -18.33 -10.57 -0.28
C GLY A 410 -19.37 -9.95 0.68
N PRO A 411 -20.65 -9.89 0.25
CA PRO A 411 -21.71 -9.25 1.01
C PRO A 411 -21.97 -9.93 2.37
N LYS A 412 -21.84 -11.26 2.43
CA LYS A 412 -21.98 -12.03 3.67
C LYS A 412 -20.98 -11.57 4.75
N THR A 413 -19.71 -11.41 4.39
CA THR A 413 -18.67 -10.94 5.32
C THR A 413 -18.99 -9.54 5.83
N ILE A 414 -19.30 -8.62 4.90
CA ILE A 414 -19.59 -7.22 5.22
C ILE A 414 -20.78 -7.13 6.19
N ASP A 415 -21.84 -7.90 5.94
CA ASP A 415 -23.02 -7.87 6.79
C ASP A 415 -22.79 -8.49 8.18
N GLU A 416 -22.03 -9.57 8.27
CA GLU A 416 -21.64 -10.16 9.57
C GLU A 416 -20.73 -9.23 10.39
N TRP A 417 -19.89 -8.46 9.70
CA TRP A 417 -18.96 -7.51 10.32
C TRP A 417 -19.67 -6.26 10.81
N PHE A 418 -20.45 -5.61 9.94
CA PHE A 418 -20.93 -4.24 10.13
C PHE A 418 -22.43 -4.12 10.36
N GLY A 419 -23.18 -5.20 10.15
CA GLY A 419 -24.63 -5.24 10.34
C GLY A 419 -25.36 -5.61 9.06
N LYS A 420 -26.58 -6.12 9.22
CA LYS A 420 -27.44 -6.57 8.11
C LYS A 420 -27.60 -5.46 7.05
N ASP A 421 -27.57 -5.86 5.78
CA ASP A 421 -27.81 -5.01 4.61
C ASP A 421 -26.71 -3.93 4.39
N THR A 422 -25.57 -4.04 5.10
CA THR A 422 -24.47 -3.06 4.98
C THR A 422 -23.85 -3.08 3.59
N ALA A 423 -23.64 -4.25 2.97
CA ALA A 423 -23.06 -4.30 1.62
C ALA A 423 -23.95 -3.63 0.57
N TYR A 424 -25.27 -3.82 0.68
CA TYR A 424 -26.25 -3.10 -0.14
C TYR A 424 -26.21 -1.59 0.12
N ASN A 425 -26.11 -1.16 1.37
CA ASN A 425 -26.00 0.26 1.73
C ASN A 425 -24.71 0.91 1.21
N ILE A 426 -23.59 0.19 1.21
CA ILE A 426 -22.34 0.67 0.59
C ILE A 426 -22.55 0.92 -0.90
N TRP A 427 -23.18 -0.02 -1.63
CA TRP A 427 -23.49 0.16 -3.05
C TRP A 427 -24.41 1.36 -3.28
N THR A 428 -25.54 1.46 -2.57
CA THR A 428 -26.48 2.56 -2.77
C THR A 428 -25.84 3.91 -2.47
N ASN A 429 -25.05 4.04 -1.41
CA ASN A 429 -24.28 5.25 -1.11
C ASN A 429 -23.25 5.58 -2.22
N THR A 430 -22.63 4.57 -2.80
CA THR A 430 -21.66 4.71 -3.90
C THR A 430 -22.36 5.15 -5.19
N ARG A 431 -23.42 4.45 -5.59
CA ARG A 431 -24.29 4.78 -6.73
C ARG A 431 -24.82 6.20 -6.63
N ASP A 432 -25.29 6.59 -5.45
CA ASP A 432 -25.96 7.87 -5.23
C ASP A 432 -25.00 9.06 -5.28
N LYS A 433 -23.69 8.84 -5.32
CA LYS A 433 -22.66 9.89 -5.32
C LYS A 433 -21.75 9.81 -6.56
N GLY A 434 -21.26 8.61 -6.86
CA GLY A 434 -20.36 8.32 -7.98
C GLY A 434 -21.07 7.88 -9.28
N GLY A 435 -22.40 7.71 -9.27
CA GLY A 435 -23.17 7.33 -10.45
C GLY A 435 -23.17 8.38 -11.56
N TYR A 436 -22.99 7.93 -12.80
CA TYR A 436 -23.21 8.71 -14.01
C TYR A 436 -24.63 8.44 -14.52
N THR A 437 -25.46 9.49 -14.55
CA THR A 437 -26.87 9.39 -14.98
C THR A 437 -27.13 10.16 -16.25
N HIS A 438 -27.83 9.54 -17.20
CA HIS A 438 -28.32 10.18 -18.41
C HIS A 438 -29.84 10.02 -18.48
N ASP A 439 -30.57 11.13 -18.65
CA ASP A 439 -32.03 11.18 -18.61
C ASP A 439 -32.65 10.45 -17.39
N GLY A 440 -32.02 10.62 -16.23
CA GLY A 440 -32.45 10.01 -14.96
C GLY A 440 -32.15 8.51 -14.83
N THR A 441 -31.51 7.88 -15.82
CA THR A 441 -31.13 6.47 -15.80
C THR A 441 -29.66 6.31 -15.47
N LEU A 442 -29.31 5.39 -14.58
CA LEU A 442 -27.93 5.08 -14.20
C LEU A 442 -27.21 4.35 -15.35
N TRP A 443 -26.37 5.06 -16.10
CA TRP A 443 -25.59 4.46 -17.18
C TRP A 443 -24.31 3.79 -16.67
N GLY A 444 -23.83 4.15 -15.49
CA GLY A 444 -22.64 3.58 -14.86
C GLY A 444 -22.09 4.47 -13.76
N VAL A 445 -20.77 4.42 -13.54
CA VAL A 445 -20.09 5.22 -12.51
C VAL A 445 -18.86 5.95 -13.07
N GLY A 446 -18.43 6.99 -12.37
CA GLY A 446 -17.21 7.74 -12.65
C GLY A 446 -16.06 7.32 -11.74
N TYR A 447 -15.02 8.16 -11.68
CA TYR A 447 -13.80 7.88 -10.90
C TYR A 447 -13.85 8.33 -9.43
N THR A 448 -14.85 9.13 -9.05
CA THR A 448 -14.95 9.62 -7.68
C THR A 448 -16.40 9.64 -7.21
N LEU A 449 -16.60 9.79 -5.90
CA LEU A 449 -17.92 10.01 -5.32
C LEU A 449 -18.46 11.43 -5.59
N ASN A 450 -17.78 12.26 -6.38
CA ASN A 450 -18.25 13.58 -6.80
C ASN A 450 -18.85 13.59 -8.22
N ASN A 451 -19.04 12.42 -8.81
CA ASN A 451 -19.43 12.31 -10.22
C ASN A 451 -20.83 12.87 -10.54
N LYS A 452 -21.71 12.99 -9.54
CA LYS A 452 -23.02 13.65 -9.71
C LYS A 452 -22.93 15.16 -9.88
N ASP A 453 -21.83 15.80 -9.48
CA ASP A 453 -21.59 17.21 -9.80
C ASP A 453 -21.47 17.37 -11.33
N GLU A 454 -22.11 18.41 -11.88
CA GLU A 454 -22.04 18.75 -13.30
C GLU A 454 -20.60 18.92 -13.81
N SER A 455 -19.65 19.25 -12.92
CA SER A 455 -18.23 19.41 -13.27
C SER A 455 -17.56 18.10 -13.66
N GLU A 456 -17.84 17.00 -12.95
CA GLU A 456 -17.21 15.71 -13.20
C GLU A 456 -17.92 14.94 -14.30
N GLN A 457 -19.22 14.60 -14.15
CA GLN A 457 -20.07 13.93 -15.15
C GLN A 457 -19.27 13.08 -16.16
N ILE A 458 -18.55 12.08 -15.65
CA ILE A 458 -17.70 11.17 -16.41
C ILE A 458 -18.16 9.73 -16.21
N LEU A 459 -18.14 8.96 -17.28
CA LEU A 459 -18.41 7.53 -17.27
C LEU A 459 -17.08 6.80 -17.51
N SER A 460 -16.69 5.94 -16.58
CA SER A 460 -15.51 5.06 -16.70
C SER A 460 -15.99 3.66 -17.10
N ALA A 461 -15.47 3.10 -18.19
CA ALA A 461 -15.89 1.77 -18.63
C ALA A 461 -15.46 0.70 -17.63
N GLU A 462 -14.19 0.71 -17.24
CA GLU A 462 -13.60 -0.23 -16.29
C GLU A 462 -14.35 -0.23 -14.94
N TRP A 463 -14.56 0.95 -14.36
CA TRP A 463 -15.17 1.04 -13.03
C TRP A 463 -16.67 0.79 -13.07
N THR A 464 -17.34 1.15 -14.18
CA THR A 464 -18.73 0.73 -14.43
C THR A 464 -18.82 -0.78 -14.54
N ALA A 465 -17.87 -1.43 -15.20
CA ALA A 465 -17.84 -2.88 -15.29
C ALA A 465 -17.59 -3.52 -13.91
N GLY A 466 -16.68 -2.99 -13.09
CA GLY A 466 -16.51 -3.41 -11.70
C GLY A 466 -17.79 -3.21 -10.83
N ALA A 467 -18.52 -2.13 -11.06
CA ALA A 467 -19.82 -1.87 -10.42
C ALA A 467 -20.89 -2.88 -10.86
N ILE A 468 -20.97 -3.22 -12.16
CA ILE A 468 -21.86 -4.27 -12.68
C ILE A 468 -21.56 -5.62 -12.00
N ASN A 469 -20.29 -6.01 -11.90
CA ASN A 469 -19.88 -7.23 -11.18
C ASN A 469 -20.36 -7.17 -9.71
N THR A 470 -20.16 -6.05 -9.03
CA THR A 470 -20.60 -5.84 -7.64
C THR A 470 -22.12 -5.98 -7.48
N VAL A 471 -22.90 -5.31 -8.33
CA VAL A 471 -24.37 -5.39 -8.30
C VAL A 471 -24.84 -6.80 -8.58
N TYR A 472 -24.20 -7.51 -9.49
CA TYR A 472 -24.52 -8.90 -9.77
C TYR A 472 -24.27 -9.82 -8.55
N ILE A 473 -23.19 -9.60 -7.81
CA ILE A 473 -22.92 -10.28 -6.52
C ILE A 473 -24.02 -9.97 -5.50
N LEU A 474 -24.35 -8.69 -5.31
CA LEU A 474 -25.36 -8.24 -4.35
C LEU A 474 -26.75 -8.77 -4.69
N LYS A 475 -27.14 -8.76 -5.97
CA LYS A 475 -28.43 -9.25 -6.46
C LYS A 475 -28.67 -10.71 -6.08
N ASN A 476 -27.62 -11.53 -6.16
CA ASN A 476 -27.70 -12.95 -5.83
C ASN A 476 -27.75 -13.18 -4.31
N PHE A 477 -27.25 -12.24 -3.51
CA PHE A 477 -27.26 -12.33 -2.04
C PHE A 477 -28.53 -11.75 -1.40
N TYR A 478 -29.08 -10.65 -1.92
CA TYR A 478 -30.23 -9.94 -1.35
C TYR A 478 -31.52 -10.14 -2.18
N PRO A 479 -32.33 -11.17 -1.89
CA PRO A 479 -33.60 -11.40 -2.60
C PRO A 479 -34.59 -10.23 -2.42
N ASP A 480 -34.57 -9.56 -1.26
CA ASP A 480 -35.46 -8.43 -0.95
C ASP A 480 -35.13 -7.15 -1.74
N HIS A 481 -33.86 -6.98 -2.14
CA HIS A 481 -33.37 -5.84 -2.94
C HIS A 481 -33.18 -6.19 -4.41
N LYS A 482 -33.53 -7.42 -4.81
CA LYS A 482 -33.22 -7.97 -6.14
C LYS A 482 -33.71 -7.08 -7.29
N LYS A 483 -34.92 -6.52 -7.20
CA LYS A 483 -35.48 -5.70 -8.28
C LYS A 483 -34.69 -4.40 -8.50
N ASP A 484 -34.31 -3.71 -7.43
CA ASP A 484 -33.51 -2.48 -7.48
C ASP A 484 -32.13 -2.78 -8.08
N LEU A 485 -31.50 -3.87 -7.64
CA LEU A 485 -30.21 -4.31 -8.14
C LEU A 485 -30.27 -4.80 -9.59
N GLU A 486 -31.36 -5.46 -10.01
CA GLU A 486 -31.59 -5.82 -11.42
C GLU A 486 -31.75 -4.58 -12.30
N ASP A 487 -32.41 -3.54 -11.81
CA ASP A 487 -32.55 -2.29 -12.55
C ASP A 487 -31.19 -1.59 -12.69
N ASP A 488 -30.43 -1.46 -11.59
CA ASP A 488 -29.07 -0.90 -11.62
C ASP A 488 -28.17 -1.67 -12.58
N GLU A 489 -28.15 -3.00 -12.53
CA GLU A 489 -27.34 -3.82 -13.42
C GLU A 489 -27.73 -3.64 -14.89
N ASN A 490 -29.02 -3.77 -15.22
CA ASN A 490 -29.49 -3.67 -16.60
C ASN A 490 -29.24 -2.27 -17.17
N ASN A 491 -29.46 -1.23 -16.37
CA ASN A 491 -29.22 0.14 -16.78
C ASN A 491 -27.74 0.39 -17.04
N MET A 492 -26.85 -0.09 -16.16
CA MET A 492 -25.40 0.05 -16.36
C MET A 492 -24.88 -0.79 -17.54
N ARG A 493 -25.38 -2.02 -17.75
CA ARG A 493 -25.04 -2.84 -18.92
C ARG A 493 -25.46 -2.17 -20.23
N ASN A 494 -26.64 -1.54 -20.26
CA ASN A 494 -27.08 -0.78 -21.43
C ASN A 494 -26.32 0.54 -21.59
N GLY A 495 -25.96 1.18 -20.47
CA GLY A 495 -25.25 2.46 -20.44
C GLY A 495 -23.80 2.34 -20.89
N ILE A 496 -23.07 1.34 -20.40
CA ILE A 496 -21.64 1.14 -20.71
C ILE A 496 -21.38 0.88 -22.20
N VAL A 497 -22.34 0.30 -22.93
CA VAL A 497 -22.25 0.10 -24.40
C VAL A 497 -22.03 1.41 -25.15
N ASN A 498 -22.42 2.56 -24.58
CA ASN A 498 -22.14 3.87 -25.16
C ASN A 498 -20.64 4.23 -25.14
N LEU A 499 -19.81 3.55 -24.34
CA LEU A 499 -18.34 3.64 -24.40
C LEU A 499 -17.71 2.66 -25.39
N ARG A 500 -18.49 1.85 -26.10
CA ARG A 500 -17.98 1.00 -27.17
C ARG A 500 -17.60 1.85 -28.38
N SER A 501 -16.49 1.53 -29.02
CA SER A 501 -15.87 2.38 -30.04
C SER A 501 -16.79 2.73 -31.22
N ASP A 502 -17.67 1.83 -31.63
CA ASP A 502 -18.65 2.03 -32.70
C ASP A 502 -19.89 2.84 -32.28
N LYS A 503 -20.13 3.01 -30.98
CA LYS A 503 -21.30 3.71 -30.41
C LYS A 503 -20.97 5.08 -29.84
N TYR A 504 -19.72 5.28 -29.44
CA TYR A 504 -19.28 6.46 -28.69
C TYR A 504 -19.69 7.81 -29.29
N LEU A 505 -19.47 8.02 -30.59
CA LEU A 505 -19.81 9.30 -31.23
C LEU A 505 -21.33 9.56 -31.25
N ALA A 506 -22.15 8.52 -31.30
CA ALA A 506 -23.61 8.65 -31.29
C ALA A 506 -24.15 8.94 -29.89
N ALA A 507 -23.44 8.52 -28.84
CA ALA A 507 -23.82 8.76 -27.45
C ALA A 507 -23.73 10.24 -27.03
N ASN A 508 -22.95 11.05 -27.76
CA ASN A 508 -22.87 12.51 -27.60
C ASN A 508 -22.59 12.97 -26.15
N PHE A 509 -21.58 12.38 -25.51
CA PHE A 509 -21.17 12.75 -24.16
C PHE A 509 -20.79 14.23 -24.04
N LYS A 510 -21.24 14.89 -22.96
CA LYS A 510 -20.85 16.27 -22.63
C LYS A 510 -19.33 16.35 -22.42
N GLY A 511 -18.64 17.10 -23.28
CA GLY A 511 -17.18 17.22 -23.22
C GLY A 511 -16.42 16.01 -23.78
N GLY A 512 -17.11 15.07 -24.43
CA GLY A 512 -16.47 13.98 -25.15
C GLY A 512 -15.62 14.47 -26.31
N THR A 513 -14.63 13.65 -26.69
CA THR A 513 -13.75 13.90 -27.84
C THR A 513 -14.55 14.13 -29.13
N PRO A 514 -14.35 15.26 -29.82
CA PRO A 514 -15.04 15.55 -31.08
C PRO A 514 -14.73 14.53 -32.18
N LYS A 515 -15.66 14.35 -33.12
CA LYS A 515 -15.52 13.43 -34.25
C LYS A 515 -14.23 13.64 -35.04
N ASP A 516 -13.82 14.89 -35.23
CA ASP A 516 -12.62 15.22 -36.01
C ASP A 516 -11.34 14.75 -35.34
N TYR A 517 -11.37 14.43 -34.04
CA TYR A 517 -10.23 13.94 -33.27
C TYR A 517 -10.40 12.49 -32.78
N TYR A 518 -11.49 11.84 -33.19
CA TYR A 518 -11.81 10.47 -32.80
C TYR A 518 -11.23 9.48 -33.82
N ALA A 519 -10.04 8.98 -33.54
CA ALA A 519 -9.31 8.05 -34.40
C ALA A 519 -9.15 6.68 -33.73
N VAL A 520 -10.27 5.97 -33.59
CA VAL A 520 -10.32 4.62 -33.00
C VAL A 520 -10.54 3.57 -34.08
N GLU A 521 -9.74 2.50 -34.03
CA GLU A 521 -9.85 1.33 -34.88
C GLU A 521 -10.19 0.09 -34.05
N GLY A 522 -10.90 -0.86 -34.65
CA GLY A 522 -11.35 -2.09 -33.97
C GLY A 522 -12.52 -1.88 -33.00
N LEU A 523 -13.15 -2.99 -32.61
CA LEU A 523 -14.19 -2.98 -31.59
C LEU A 523 -13.54 -3.07 -30.20
N SER A 524 -13.75 -2.06 -29.38
CA SER A 524 -13.16 -1.96 -28.04
C SER A 524 -14.04 -1.12 -27.13
N TYR A 525 -13.80 -1.18 -25.82
CA TYR A 525 -14.35 -0.21 -24.87
C TYR A 525 -13.30 0.86 -24.59
N LEU A 526 -13.73 2.12 -24.67
CA LEU A 526 -12.90 3.27 -24.34
C LEU A 526 -12.71 3.38 -22.83
N TYR A 527 -11.59 3.94 -22.39
CA TYR A 527 -11.30 4.11 -20.97
C TYR A 527 -12.35 4.99 -20.26
N ALA A 528 -12.71 6.13 -20.87
CA ALA A 528 -13.72 7.03 -20.33
C ALA A 528 -14.51 7.80 -21.39
N SER A 529 -15.61 8.43 -20.96
CA SER A 529 -16.49 9.24 -21.81
C SER A 529 -15.89 10.58 -22.25
N LYS A 530 -14.90 11.09 -21.52
CA LYS A 530 -14.22 12.35 -21.82
C LYS A 530 -12.84 12.40 -21.17
N ARG A 531 -12.04 13.38 -21.58
CA ARG A 531 -10.79 13.70 -20.88
C ARG A 531 -11.10 14.29 -19.51
N PHE A 532 -10.45 13.76 -18.47
CA PHE A 532 -10.64 14.22 -17.09
C PHE A 532 -9.39 13.90 -16.27
N HIS A 533 -8.94 14.85 -15.44
CA HIS A 533 -7.85 14.59 -14.51
C HIS A 533 -8.40 13.82 -13.31
N ILE A 534 -8.02 12.55 -13.21
CA ILE A 534 -8.36 11.71 -12.07
C ILE A 534 -7.52 12.21 -10.88
N PRO A 535 -8.13 12.50 -9.72
CA PRO A 535 -7.44 13.05 -8.55
C PRO A 535 -6.42 12.10 -7.89
N PHE A 536 -6.13 10.98 -8.54
CA PHE A 536 -5.09 10.00 -8.20
C PHE A 536 -3.87 10.09 -9.14
N GLY A 537 -3.78 11.18 -9.92
CA GLY A 537 -2.59 11.57 -10.68
C GLY A 537 -2.55 11.08 -12.13
N TRP A 538 -3.67 10.69 -12.74
CA TRP A 538 -3.71 10.20 -14.12
C TRP A 538 -4.81 10.88 -14.93
N TYR A 539 -4.65 11.00 -16.24
CA TYR A 539 -5.72 11.50 -17.11
C TYR A 539 -6.57 10.35 -17.65
N ALA A 540 -7.87 10.40 -17.37
CA ALA A 540 -8.85 9.67 -18.14
C ALA A 540 -8.86 10.18 -19.58
N ASN A 541 -9.00 9.26 -20.53
CA ASN A 541 -8.92 9.52 -21.96
C ASN A 541 -10.00 8.75 -22.71
N THR A 542 -10.36 9.21 -23.90
CA THR A 542 -11.36 8.54 -24.75
C THR A 542 -10.67 7.57 -25.72
N LEU A 543 -9.74 6.77 -25.19
CA LEU A 543 -8.92 5.84 -25.97
C LEU A 543 -9.36 4.40 -25.68
N PRO A 544 -9.32 3.50 -26.68
CA PRO A 544 -9.44 2.06 -26.48
C PRO A 544 -8.56 1.59 -25.31
N SER A 545 -9.14 0.87 -24.35
CA SER A 545 -8.45 0.44 -23.14
C SER A 545 -8.50 -1.08 -22.99
N THR A 546 -7.33 -1.64 -22.67
CA THR A 546 -7.15 -3.06 -22.38
C THR A 546 -7.93 -3.47 -21.14
N ALA A 547 -7.80 -2.72 -20.04
CA ALA A 547 -8.54 -3.00 -18.80
C ALA A 547 -10.05 -2.90 -18.99
N SER A 548 -10.52 -1.82 -19.65
CA SER A 548 -11.96 -1.61 -19.89
C SER A 548 -12.58 -2.72 -20.73
N THR A 549 -11.89 -3.14 -21.80
CA THR A 549 -12.35 -4.24 -22.66
C THR A 549 -12.31 -5.58 -21.91
N SER A 550 -11.26 -5.81 -21.14
CA SER A 550 -11.09 -7.04 -20.34
C SER A 550 -12.19 -7.19 -19.29
N TRP A 551 -12.52 -6.12 -18.58
CA TRP A 551 -13.60 -6.12 -17.59
C TRP A 551 -14.98 -6.38 -18.19
N VAL A 552 -15.29 -5.83 -19.37
CA VAL A 552 -16.54 -6.15 -20.06
C VAL A 552 -16.61 -7.63 -20.43
N ILE A 553 -15.51 -8.23 -20.87
CA ILE A 553 -15.43 -9.68 -21.13
C ILE A 553 -15.62 -10.49 -19.84
N MET A 554 -15.02 -10.07 -18.72
CA MET A 554 -15.25 -10.71 -17.42
C MET A 554 -16.74 -10.63 -16.99
N ASN A 555 -17.39 -9.50 -17.23
CA ASN A 555 -18.82 -9.32 -16.94
C ASN A 555 -19.75 -10.15 -17.83
N HIS A 556 -19.37 -10.40 -19.09
CA HIS A 556 -20.11 -11.30 -19.98
C HIS A 556 -20.18 -12.71 -19.39
N TYR A 557 -19.07 -13.19 -18.84
CA TYR A 557 -18.96 -14.51 -18.22
C TYR A 557 -19.29 -14.52 -16.72
N ASN A 558 -19.80 -13.42 -16.16
CA ASN A 558 -20.13 -13.27 -14.74
C ASN A 558 -18.96 -13.69 -13.82
N PHE A 559 -17.78 -13.16 -14.08
CA PHE A 559 -16.54 -13.57 -13.42
C PHE A 559 -16.08 -12.51 -12.41
N ASN A 560 -15.99 -12.90 -11.14
CA ASN A 560 -15.42 -12.03 -10.09
C ASN A 560 -13.91 -12.31 -9.91
N PRO A 561 -13.01 -11.42 -10.38
CA PRO A 561 -11.58 -11.67 -10.36
C PRO A 561 -10.98 -11.73 -8.96
N PHE A 562 -11.66 -11.21 -7.94
CA PHE A 562 -11.16 -11.21 -6.55
C PHE A 562 -11.40 -12.52 -5.80
N GLN A 563 -12.16 -13.46 -6.36
CA GLN A 563 -12.52 -14.72 -5.71
C GLN A 563 -11.94 -15.91 -6.47
N TYR A 564 -11.63 -16.98 -5.74
CA TYR A 564 -11.08 -18.21 -6.32
C TYR A 564 -11.91 -18.70 -7.52
N ALA A 565 -11.25 -18.87 -8.67
CA ALA A 565 -11.84 -19.33 -9.93
C ALA A 565 -13.00 -18.47 -10.47
N GLY A 566 -13.12 -17.21 -10.03
CA GLY A 566 -14.17 -16.30 -10.49
C GLY A 566 -15.47 -16.37 -9.71
N ALA A 567 -15.50 -17.05 -8.57
CA ALA A 567 -16.74 -17.28 -7.81
C ALA A 567 -17.41 -15.96 -7.43
N LEU A 568 -18.73 -15.88 -7.64
CA LEU A 568 -19.51 -14.67 -7.37
C LEU A 568 -19.67 -14.44 -5.86
N ASP A 569 -19.82 -15.51 -5.12
CA ASP A 569 -19.86 -15.50 -3.68
C ASP A 569 -18.67 -16.27 -3.11
N ARG A 570 -18.21 -15.78 -1.97
CA ARG A 570 -17.38 -16.61 -1.11
C ARG A 570 -18.30 -17.59 -0.40
N LYS A 571 -18.06 -18.89 -0.57
CA LYS A 571 -18.84 -19.95 0.10
C LYS A 571 -18.94 -19.75 1.61
N GLU A 572 -17.89 -19.19 2.21
CA GLU A 572 -17.80 -18.91 3.64
C GLU A 572 -17.39 -17.45 3.89
N ALA A 573 -18.10 -16.80 4.81
CA ALA A 573 -17.72 -15.47 5.28
C ALA A 573 -16.37 -15.53 5.98
N TYR A 574 -15.65 -14.41 5.99
CA TYR A 574 -14.54 -14.31 6.92
C TYR A 574 -15.08 -14.42 8.34
N PRO A 575 -14.48 -15.26 9.20
CA PRO A 575 -14.82 -15.20 10.61
C PRO A 575 -14.61 -13.76 11.02
N LYS A 576 -15.66 -13.17 11.62
CA LYS A 576 -15.55 -11.86 12.24
C LYS A 576 -14.28 -11.88 13.06
N PRO A 577 -13.28 -11.02 12.78
CA PRO A 577 -12.09 -11.00 13.59
C PRO A 577 -12.56 -10.75 15.02
N THR A 578 -12.58 -11.81 15.82
CA THR A 578 -12.48 -11.68 17.26
C THR A 578 -11.26 -10.81 17.44
N GLN A 579 -11.27 -9.86 18.38
CA GLN A 579 -10.01 -9.23 18.78
C GLN A 579 -8.96 -10.33 18.77
N THR A 580 -7.99 -10.25 17.84
CA THR A 580 -6.74 -10.98 18.00
C THR A 580 -6.39 -10.67 19.43
N GLU A 581 -6.45 -11.71 20.27
CA GLU A 581 -6.39 -11.66 21.73
C GLU A 581 -6.01 -10.27 22.21
N ASN A 582 -6.96 -9.53 22.80
CA ASN A 582 -6.72 -8.26 23.48
C ASN A 582 -5.21 -7.94 23.54
N LEU A 583 -4.69 -7.14 22.60
CA LEU A 583 -3.38 -6.50 22.85
C LEU A 583 -3.49 -5.55 24.06
N SER A 584 -4.69 -5.43 24.65
CA SER A 584 -5.01 -4.91 25.98
C SER A 584 -5.01 -5.95 27.11
N GLY A 585 -4.51 -7.16 26.92
CA GLY A 585 -4.53 -8.22 27.91
C GLY A 585 -3.39 -9.20 27.67
N GLY A 586 -2.14 -8.70 27.74
CA GLY A 586 -1.02 -9.61 27.67
C GLY A 586 -1.08 -10.65 28.79
N ASP A 587 -0.36 -11.75 28.56
CA ASP A 587 -0.28 -12.84 29.52
C ASP A 587 -0.11 -12.29 30.94
N PRO A 588 -0.96 -12.70 31.88
CA PRO A 588 -0.81 -12.25 33.26
C PRO A 588 0.58 -12.64 33.78
N LEU A 589 1.11 -11.83 34.70
CA LEU A 589 2.34 -12.21 35.40
C LEU A 589 2.20 -13.61 36.00
N PRO A 590 3.14 -14.54 35.72
CA PRO A 590 3.05 -15.92 36.19
C PRO A 590 3.28 -16.04 37.71
N LYS A 591 3.85 -15.01 38.34
CA LYS A 591 4.14 -14.92 39.77
C LYS A 591 4.25 -13.44 40.17
N ASP A 592 4.45 -13.18 41.47
CA ASP A 592 4.74 -11.83 41.96
C ASP A 592 6.11 -11.35 41.47
N VAL A 593 6.20 -10.10 41.03
CA VAL A 593 7.42 -9.49 40.49
C VAL A 593 7.67 -8.14 41.13
N ALA A 594 8.88 -7.94 41.65
CA ALA A 594 9.33 -6.64 42.14
C ALA A 594 9.78 -5.78 40.94
N ILE A 595 9.17 -4.61 40.80
CA ILE A 595 9.44 -3.67 39.73
C ILE A 595 9.93 -2.36 40.33
N THR A 596 11.08 -1.92 39.86
CA THR A 596 11.54 -0.55 40.08
C THR A 596 10.83 0.35 39.07
N PHE A 597 10.39 1.53 39.48
CA PHE A 597 9.75 2.49 38.59
C PHE A 597 10.22 3.91 38.88
N ASP A 598 10.29 4.76 37.86
CA ASP A 598 10.74 6.13 37.98
C ASP A 598 9.94 7.11 37.09
N ALA A 599 10.10 8.40 37.37
CA ALA A 599 9.38 9.48 36.71
C ALA A 599 9.90 9.82 35.31
N GLY A 600 10.96 9.15 34.84
CA GLY A 600 11.62 9.39 33.55
C GLY A 600 11.82 10.88 33.26
N ASN A 601 11.29 11.30 32.12
CA ASN A 601 11.37 12.68 31.62
C ASN A 601 10.23 13.60 32.09
N LEU A 602 9.37 13.17 33.03
CA LEU A 602 8.33 14.02 33.58
C LEU A 602 8.94 15.27 34.24
N GLU A 603 8.22 16.39 34.18
CA GLU A 603 8.58 17.63 34.89
C GLU A 603 8.60 17.42 36.43
N GLU A 604 8.69 18.50 37.20
CA GLU A 604 8.57 18.43 38.66
C GLU A 604 7.21 17.81 39.07
N ILE A 605 7.28 16.75 39.87
CA ILE A 605 6.14 15.99 40.38
C ILE A 605 6.25 15.88 41.90
N ASN A 606 5.11 15.78 42.58
CA ASN A 606 5.08 15.59 44.04
C ASN A 606 5.04 14.11 44.42
N LYS A 607 4.33 13.28 43.63
CA LYS A 607 4.23 11.84 43.86
C LYS A 607 4.28 11.04 42.57
N LEU A 608 4.77 9.81 42.68
CA LEU A 608 4.77 8.82 41.61
C LEU A 608 4.13 7.53 42.13
N SER A 609 3.29 6.90 41.34
CA SER A 609 2.64 5.63 41.71
C SER A 609 2.71 4.61 40.59
N LEU A 610 3.14 3.40 40.94
CA LEU A 610 3.02 2.21 40.10
C LEU A 610 1.65 1.59 40.35
N LEU A 611 0.98 1.28 39.24
CA LEU A 611 -0.37 0.76 39.22
C LEU A 611 -0.40 -0.56 38.45
N TYR A 612 -1.36 -1.43 38.75
CA TYR A 612 -1.63 -2.63 37.97
C TYR A 612 -3.13 -2.91 37.82
N THR A 613 -3.52 -3.72 36.83
CA THR A 613 -4.85 -4.35 36.79
C THR A 613 -4.72 -5.81 36.38
N THR A 614 -5.57 -6.67 36.93
CA THR A 614 -5.70 -8.09 36.55
C THR A 614 -6.74 -8.32 35.45
N LYS A 615 -7.41 -7.24 35.04
CA LYS A 615 -8.46 -7.24 34.02
C LYS A 615 -8.01 -6.41 32.82
N ASP A 616 -8.72 -6.57 31.72
CA ASP A 616 -8.45 -5.80 30.50
C ASP A 616 -9.09 -4.39 30.55
N ASP A 617 -9.48 -3.91 31.74
CA ASP A 617 -10.11 -2.61 31.98
C ASP A 617 -9.10 -1.54 32.43
N ASP A 618 -9.58 -0.33 32.76
CA ASP A 618 -8.79 0.80 33.28
C ASP A 618 -8.91 0.94 34.81
N ASN A 619 -9.40 -0.08 35.51
CA ASN A 619 -9.53 -0.08 36.96
C ASN A 619 -8.20 -0.47 37.61
N PHE A 620 -7.25 0.46 37.53
CA PHE A 620 -5.93 0.29 38.08
C PHE A 620 -5.93 0.35 39.61
N ILE A 621 -5.20 -0.59 40.21
CA ILE A 621 -4.96 -0.70 41.65
C ILE A 621 -3.53 -0.21 41.92
N PRO A 622 -3.33 0.73 42.87
CA PRO A 622 -1.99 1.17 43.23
C PRO A 622 -1.21 0.06 43.92
N VAL A 623 0.00 -0.19 43.42
CA VAL A 623 0.98 -1.13 43.96
C VAL A 623 1.86 -0.43 45.00
N SER A 624 2.35 0.75 44.63
CA SER A 624 3.31 1.53 45.39
C SER A 624 3.13 2.99 45.03
N GLU A 625 3.29 3.87 46.02
CA GLU A 625 3.28 5.32 45.86
C GLU A 625 4.46 5.88 46.64
N VAL A 626 5.19 6.80 46.01
CA VAL A 626 6.39 7.42 46.57
C VAL A 626 6.31 8.93 46.39
N ASP A 627 6.72 9.69 47.42
CA ASP A 627 6.89 11.15 47.36
C ASP A 627 8.19 11.56 46.63
N LYS A 628 8.74 10.65 45.82
CA LYS A 628 10.01 10.78 45.13
C LYS A 628 9.82 10.43 43.65
N ARG A 629 10.82 10.76 42.82
CA ARG A 629 10.83 10.43 41.39
C ARG A 629 11.12 8.94 41.10
N LYS A 630 11.34 8.10 42.11
CA LYS A 630 11.69 6.68 41.95
C LYS A 630 11.14 5.86 43.12
N GLY A 631 10.66 4.66 42.83
CA GLY A 631 10.11 3.73 43.80
C GLY A 631 10.29 2.28 43.38
N VAL A 632 9.91 1.37 44.27
CA VAL A 632 9.83 -0.08 44.00
C VAL A 632 8.44 -0.55 44.44
N GLY A 633 7.82 -1.43 43.66
CA GLY A 633 6.54 -2.04 43.98
C GLY A 633 6.51 -3.51 43.56
N THR A 634 5.89 -4.36 44.38
CA THR A 634 5.70 -5.78 44.06
C THR A 634 4.34 -5.95 43.41
N VAL A 635 4.33 -6.19 42.09
CA VAL A 635 3.10 -6.48 41.36
C VAL A 635 2.76 -7.95 41.53
N PRO A 636 1.50 -8.29 41.84
CA PRO A 636 1.11 -9.67 42.06
C PRO A 636 1.00 -10.47 40.76
N ALA A 637 1.12 -11.80 40.90
CA ALA A 637 0.72 -12.75 39.88
C ALA A 637 -0.70 -12.46 39.39
N GLY A 638 -0.97 -12.66 38.10
CA GLY A 638 -2.28 -12.34 37.53
C GLY A 638 -2.41 -10.92 36.99
N ALA A 639 -1.47 -10.02 37.27
CA ALA A 639 -1.47 -8.67 36.70
C ALA A 639 -1.28 -8.74 35.18
N LYS A 640 -2.16 -8.08 34.44
CA LYS A 640 -2.16 -8.04 32.97
C LYS A 640 -1.58 -6.74 32.43
N LYS A 641 -1.94 -5.60 33.03
CA LYS A 641 -1.41 -4.28 32.68
C LYS A 641 -0.71 -3.64 33.86
N LEU A 642 0.29 -2.83 33.55
CA LEU A 642 0.98 -1.94 34.48
C LEU A 642 0.81 -0.51 34.00
N ALA A 643 0.77 0.45 34.91
CA ALA A 643 0.79 1.86 34.57
C ALA A 643 1.60 2.65 35.59
N ILE A 644 2.14 3.79 35.15
CA ILE A 644 2.73 4.78 36.05
C ILE A 644 1.82 6.00 36.04
N SER A 645 1.47 6.47 37.22
CA SER A 645 0.77 7.74 37.42
C SER A 645 1.62 8.68 38.26
N PHE A 646 1.38 9.98 38.14
CA PHE A 646 2.03 11.00 38.94
C PHE A 646 1.00 12.00 39.45
N TYR A 647 1.30 12.61 40.59
CA TYR A 647 0.53 13.71 41.17
C TYR A 647 1.31 15.01 41.04
N LYS A 648 0.64 16.05 40.54
CA LYS A 648 1.13 17.43 40.53
C LYS A 648 0.18 18.29 41.38
N GLU A 649 0.73 19.07 42.29
CA GLU A 649 -0.04 19.97 43.15
C GLU A 649 -0.92 20.90 42.30
N GLY A 650 -2.22 20.97 42.64
CA GLY A 650 -3.23 21.71 41.88
C GLY A 650 -3.78 21.02 40.62
N GLY A 651 -3.17 19.92 40.16
CA GLY A 651 -3.57 19.19 38.95
C GLY A 651 -4.21 17.81 39.18
N GLY A 652 -3.98 17.19 40.35
CA GLY A 652 -4.49 15.84 40.63
C GLY A 652 -3.55 14.72 40.13
N TYR A 653 -4.03 13.48 40.17
CA TYR A 653 -3.31 12.34 39.58
C TYR A 653 -3.58 12.28 38.08
N SER A 654 -2.50 12.12 37.32
CA SER A 654 -2.54 11.85 35.89
C SER A 654 -1.75 10.58 35.60
N ARG A 655 -2.26 9.76 34.68
CA ARG A 655 -1.51 8.61 34.16
C ARG A 655 -0.43 9.14 33.21
N SER A 656 0.79 8.66 33.35
CA SER A 656 1.89 9.01 32.44
C SER A 656 1.97 8.01 31.29
N CYS A 657 2.01 6.73 31.64
CA CYS A 657 2.23 5.64 30.69
C CYS A 657 1.61 4.34 31.17
N GLN A 658 1.52 3.36 30.27
CA GLN A 658 1.09 1.99 30.54
C GLN A 658 1.86 0.94 29.75
N LEU A 659 1.82 -0.29 30.24
CA LEU A 659 2.32 -1.51 29.62
C LEU A 659 1.20 -2.55 29.63
N TYR A 660 0.80 -3.04 28.45
CA TYR A 660 -0.36 -3.92 28.29
C TYR A 660 -0.05 -5.41 28.42
N ALA A 661 1.22 -5.79 28.35
CA ALA A 661 1.67 -7.16 28.54
C ALA A 661 2.63 -7.19 29.72
N ALA A 662 2.08 -7.39 30.92
CA ALA A 662 2.91 -7.48 32.12
C ALA A 662 3.94 -8.61 32.01
N LYS A 663 3.69 -9.70 31.26
CA LYS A 663 4.74 -10.70 30.98
C LYS A 663 5.94 -10.15 30.17
N ASP A 664 5.84 -9.00 29.50
CA ASP A 664 6.99 -8.40 28.79
C ASP A 664 8.08 -7.90 29.75
N ILE A 665 7.78 -7.78 31.05
CA ILE A 665 8.79 -7.63 32.11
C ILE A 665 9.28 -8.99 32.67
N CYS A 666 9.07 -10.09 31.95
CA CYS A 666 9.60 -11.42 32.25
C CYS A 666 10.40 -11.93 31.04
N GLN A 667 11.71 -12.11 31.21
CA GLN A 667 12.59 -12.57 30.13
C GLN A 667 12.89 -14.06 30.15
N ASP A 668 12.69 -14.68 31.31
CA ASP A 668 12.89 -16.10 31.52
C ASP A 668 11.56 -16.71 31.99
N ASP A 669 11.39 -18.01 31.77
CA ASP A 669 10.16 -18.74 32.17
C ASP A 669 9.86 -18.62 33.66
N ASN A 670 10.85 -18.26 34.48
CA ASN A 670 10.74 -18.08 35.92
C ASN A 670 10.55 -16.62 36.34
N CYS A 671 10.53 -15.64 35.43
CA CYS A 671 10.46 -14.20 35.67
C CYS A 671 11.36 -13.71 36.83
N THR A 672 12.67 -13.93 36.75
CA THR A 672 13.61 -13.61 37.87
C THR A 672 14.39 -12.30 37.73
N ALA A 673 14.43 -11.71 36.54
CA ALA A 673 15.14 -10.45 36.30
C ALA A 673 14.40 -9.22 36.85
N SER A 674 15.14 -8.23 37.36
CA SER A 674 14.61 -6.92 37.78
C SER A 674 14.53 -5.95 36.60
N TYR A 675 13.43 -5.21 36.50
CA TYR A 675 13.20 -4.19 35.47
C TYR A 675 12.96 -2.83 36.09
N VAL A 676 13.32 -1.79 35.34
CA VAL A 676 12.95 -0.42 35.64
C VAL A 676 11.88 0.02 34.63
N LEU A 677 10.72 0.41 35.12
CA LEU A 677 9.68 1.08 34.33
C LEU A 677 9.83 2.59 34.48
N SER A 678 10.24 3.28 33.44
CA SER A 678 10.36 4.74 33.46
C SER A 678 9.14 5.38 32.80
N ALA A 679 8.60 6.40 33.45
CA ALA A 679 7.48 7.16 32.92
C ALA A 679 7.90 7.96 31.68
N ALA A 680 7.04 7.96 30.66
CA ALA A 680 7.14 8.85 29.51
C ALA A 680 5.85 9.66 29.43
N TRP A 681 5.96 10.98 29.24
CA TRP A 681 4.78 11.83 29.15
C TRP A 681 3.96 11.49 27.89
N SER A 682 2.63 11.38 28.07
CA SER A 682 1.66 11.29 26.98
C SER A 682 0.45 12.17 27.28
N GLN A 683 -0.10 12.80 26.24
CA GLN A 683 -1.17 13.80 26.40
C GLN A 683 -2.50 13.18 26.87
N ASP A 684 -2.72 11.89 26.61
CA ASP A 684 -3.91 11.13 26.99
C ASP A 684 -3.66 10.13 28.14
N GLY A 685 -2.43 10.08 28.65
CA GLY A 685 -2.00 9.16 29.70
C GLY A 685 -1.88 7.70 29.26
N ASN A 686 -2.03 7.40 27.97
CA ASN A 686 -1.99 6.05 27.42
C ASN A 686 -0.68 5.68 26.72
N GLY A 687 0.32 6.56 26.76
CA GLY A 687 1.63 6.32 26.18
C GLY A 687 2.30 5.05 26.69
N ALA A 688 3.20 4.46 25.91
CA ALA A 688 3.94 3.27 26.32
C ALA A 688 4.96 3.62 27.41
N CYS A 689 5.04 2.81 28.47
CA CYS A 689 6.11 2.96 29.46
C CYS A 689 7.45 2.54 28.86
N LEU A 690 8.53 3.21 29.25
CA LEU A 690 9.87 2.80 28.90
C LEU A 690 10.28 1.64 29.81
N VAL A 691 10.58 0.48 29.22
CA VAL A 691 11.05 -0.69 29.95
C VAL A 691 12.56 -0.76 29.78
N SER A 692 13.31 -0.50 30.86
CA SER A 692 14.77 -0.60 30.84
C SER A 692 15.28 -1.76 31.69
N LYS A 693 16.37 -2.37 31.22
CA LYS A 693 17.07 -3.44 31.91
C LYS A 693 18.30 -2.85 32.61
N PRO A 694 18.56 -3.21 33.87
CA PRO A 694 19.90 -3.10 34.43
C PRO A 694 20.89 -3.88 33.57
N LEU A 695 22.15 -3.45 33.51
CA LEU A 695 23.20 -4.21 32.86
C LEU A 695 23.33 -5.58 33.54
N PRO A 696 23.26 -6.70 32.81
CA PRO A 696 23.24 -8.04 33.40
C PRO A 696 24.62 -8.47 33.92
N ASN A 697 25.68 -7.82 33.43
CA ASN A 697 27.08 -8.10 33.76
C ASN A 697 27.85 -6.78 33.83
N GLU A 698 29.07 -6.84 34.36
CA GLU A 698 30.03 -5.76 34.19
C GLU A 698 30.40 -5.61 32.70
N VAL A 699 30.39 -4.38 32.19
CA VAL A 699 30.60 -4.10 30.76
C VAL A 699 31.63 -3.00 30.56
N GLN A 700 32.45 -3.13 29.50
CA GLN A 700 33.31 -2.04 29.04
C GLN A 700 32.58 -1.20 27.99
N VAL A 701 32.42 0.08 28.28
CA VAL A 701 31.75 1.04 27.41
C VAL A 701 32.79 2.00 26.86
N ARG A 702 32.87 2.10 25.53
CA ARG A 702 33.60 3.19 24.87
C ARG A 702 32.73 4.43 24.83
N PHE A 703 33.29 5.58 25.14
CA PHE A 703 32.58 6.85 25.11
C PHE A 703 33.40 7.93 24.41
N THR A 704 32.75 8.80 23.64
CA THR A 704 33.40 9.86 22.86
C THR A 704 32.62 11.18 22.89
N ALA A 705 33.35 12.28 22.77
CA ALA A 705 32.82 13.64 22.72
C ALA A 705 32.05 13.96 21.43
N GLY A 706 32.19 13.11 20.39
CA GLY A 706 31.57 13.31 19.09
C GLY A 706 31.87 14.71 18.52
N GLU A 707 30.82 15.50 18.35
CA GLU A 707 30.88 16.85 17.74
C GLU A 707 31.25 17.97 18.73
N LEU A 708 31.38 17.69 20.04
CA LEU A 708 31.68 18.70 21.06
C LEU A 708 33.11 19.26 20.90
N ARG A 709 33.23 20.58 20.74
CA ARG A 709 34.50 21.31 20.60
C ARG A 709 34.96 21.91 21.93
N ASP A 710 36.25 22.22 22.02
CA ASP A 710 36.86 22.98 23.11
C ASP A 710 36.70 22.36 24.51
N ILE A 711 36.65 21.03 24.58
CA ILE A 711 36.61 20.29 25.85
C ILE A 711 38.01 19.91 26.33
N SER A 712 38.21 19.92 27.64
CA SER A 712 39.43 19.52 28.34
C SER A 712 39.32 18.14 28.99
N GLY A 713 38.14 17.51 28.98
CA GLY A 713 37.95 16.14 29.48
C GLY A 713 36.52 15.61 29.32
N LEU A 714 36.35 14.31 29.57
CA LEU A 714 35.09 13.58 29.60
C LEU A 714 34.96 12.74 30.87
N SER A 715 33.72 12.56 31.33
CA SER A 715 33.39 11.75 32.49
C SER A 715 32.17 10.89 32.19
N LEU A 716 32.33 9.57 32.22
CA LEU A 716 31.23 8.62 32.20
C LEU A 716 30.88 8.21 33.64
N GLN A 717 29.63 8.42 34.00
CA GLN A 717 29.06 8.09 35.30
C GLN A 717 27.91 7.12 35.11
N TYR A 718 27.63 6.34 36.15
CA TYR A 718 26.50 5.42 36.18
C TYR A 718 25.68 5.62 37.44
N MET A 719 24.44 5.18 37.40
CA MET A 719 23.58 5.06 38.57
C MET A 719 23.17 3.60 38.72
N LEU A 720 23.16 3.12 39.96
CA LEU A 720 22.55 1.83 40.32
C LEU A 720 21.05 2.04 40.62
N PRO A 721 20.20 1.02 40.46
CA PRO A 721 18.76 1.11 40.68
C PRO A 721 18.36 1.74 42.01
N ASP A 722 19.12 1.50 43.07
CA ASP A 722 18.81 2.01 44.42
C ASP A 722 19.68 3.21 44.86
N SER A 723 20.48 3.78 43.95
CA SER A 723 21.37 4.91 44.25
C SER A 723 20.70 6.24 43.92
N GLU A 724 20.73 7.20 44.85
CA GLU A 724 20.33 8.60 44.58
C GLU A 724 21.51 9.44 44.05
N THR A 725 22.73 8.89 44.04
CA THR A 725 23.94 9.57 43.60
C THR A 725 24.55 8.90 42.38
N TRP A 726 25.07 9.73 41.47
CA TRP A 726 25.89 9.29 40.35
C TRP A 726 27.23 8.80 40.87
N GLN A 727 27.64 7.63 40.40
CA GLN A 727 28.94 7.04 40.70
C GLN A 727 29.83 7.15 39.47
N GLN A 728 31.11 7.44 39.70
CA GLN A 728 32.09 7.48 38.62
C GLN A 728 32.35 6.06 38.10
N ALA A 729 32.24 5.85 36.79
CA ALA A 729 32.66 4.58 36.20
C ALA A 729 34.17 4.37 36.39
N THR A 730 34.61 3.11 36.53
CA THR A 730 36.04 2.80 36.62
C THR A 730 36.70 3.18 35.30
N ASN A 731 37.77 3.99 35.35
CA ASN A 731 38.38 4.65 34.19
C ASN A 731 37.45 5.59 33.40
N GLY A 732 36.32 5.99 33.99
CA GLY A 732 35.33 6.85 33.34
C GLY A 732 35.70 8.32 33.27
N ASN A 733 36.70 8.79 34.02
CA ASN A 733 37.14 10.17 33.97
C ASN A 733 38.46 10.27 33.20
N ILE A 734 38.45 11.02 32.11
CA ILE A 734 39.60 11.25 31.24
C ILE A 734 39.82 12.74 31.06
N GLU A 735 41.02 13.22 31.35
CA GLU A 735 41.44 14.59 31.07
C GLU A 735 42.38 14.61 29.86
N GLY A 736 42.25 15.62 29.01
CA GLY A 736 43.07 15.79 27.81
C GLY A 736 42.74 14.85 26.64
N SER A 737 41.69 14.03 26.74
CA SER A 737 41.23 13.14 25.67
C SER A 737 39.76 13.40 25.31
N ARG A 738 39.41 13.15 24.04
CA ARG A 738 38.03 13.23 23.51
C ARG A 738 37.33 11.87 23.44
N SER A 739 38.02 10.78 23.79
CA SER A 739 37.49 9.42 23.80
C SER A 739 38.10 8.60 24.96
N GLY A 740 37.33 7.65 25.49
CA GLY A 740 37.75 6.79 26.60
C GLY A 740 37.03 5.46 26.61
N THR A 741 37.49 4.56 27.48
CA THR A 741 36.80 3.31 27.81
C THR A 741 36.64 3.23 29.32
N ALA A 742 35.42 3.00 29.78
CA ALA A 742 35.11 2.83 31.18
C ALA A 742 34.47 1.48 31.44
N THR A 743 34.68 0.96 32.64
CA THR A 743 33.98 -0.23 33.11
C THR A 743 32.78 0.20 33.93
N ILE A 744 31.59 -0.25 33.53
CA ILE A 744 30.33 -0.07 34.23
C ILE A 744 30.02 -1.37 34.98
N PRO A 745 29.76 -1.33 36.30
CA PRO A 745 29.47 -2.52 37.06
C PRO A 745 28.12 -3.14 36.67
N ASN A 746 27.99 -4.43 36.97
CA ASN A 746 26.72 -5.15 36.91
C ASN A 746 25.64 -4.39 37.70
N GLY A 747 24.43 -4.34 37.15
CA GLY A 747 23.26 -3.76 37.78
C GLY A 747 23.07 -2.27 37.51
N ALA A 748 24.00 -1.56 36.86
CA ALA A 748 23.77 -0.17 36.48
C ALA A 748 22.56 -0.04 35.54
N ASN A 749 21.67 0.92 35.80
CA ASN A 749 20.44 1.13 35.01
C ASN A 749 20.51 2.42 34.17
N GLU A 750 21.28 3.41 34.58
CA GLU A 750 21.43 4.68 33.87
C GLU A 750 22.91 5.02 33.67
N LEU A 751 23.24 5.62 32.53
CA LEU A 751 24.53 6.25 32.29
C LEU A 751 24.37 7.75 32.05
N SER A 752 25.37 8.52 32.47
CA SER A 752 25.49 9.94 32.16
C SER A 752 26.88 10.20 31.60
N LEU A 753 26.94 10.83 30.43
CA LEU A 753 28.17 11.35 29.87
C LEU A 753 28.24 12.84 30.18
N SER A 754 29.34 13.29 30.74
CA SER A 754 29.64 14.68 31.08
C SER A 754 30.94 15.11 30.40
N PHE A 755 31.07 16.40 30.10
CA PHE A 755 32.28 16.99 29.53
C PHE A 755 32.79 18.15 30.37
N LYS A 756 34.09 18.43 30.27
CA LYS A 756 34.76 19.52 30.98
C LYS A 756 35.21 20.56 29.97
N THR A 757 34.94 21.84 30.23
CA THR A 757 35.66 22.96 29.59
C THR A 757 36.52 23.61 30.67
N ASP A 758 36.01 24.65 31.34
CA ASP A 758 36.54 25.19 32.58
C ASP A 758 35.86 24.56 33.81
N ASN A 759 34.59 24.15 33.67
CA ASN A 759 33.79 23.41 34.64
C ASN A 759 33.24 22.11 34.01
N TRP A 760 32.71 21.21 34.84
CA TRP A 760 32.00 20.01 34.38
C TRP A 760 30.55 20.33 34.03
N TYR A 761 30.10 19.86 32.87
CA TYR A 761 28.73 19.98 32.38
C TYR A 761 28.20 18.60 31.98
N GLY A 762 26.92 18.34 32.25
CA GLY A 762 26.26 17.13 31.74
C GLY A 762 26.05 17.23 30.23
N ALA A 763 26.47 16.21 29.48
CA ALA A 763 26.29 16.13 28.03
C ALA A 763 24.93 15.48 27.72
N CYS A 764 24.73 14.25 28.16
CA CYS A 764 23.55 13.47 27.86
C CYS A 764 23.39 12.27 28.82
N LYS A 765 22.20 11.66 28.82
CA LYS A 765 21.86 10.50 29.67
C LYS A 765 21.31 9.36 28.83
N VAL A 766 21.74 8.14 29.15
CA VAL A 766 21.16 6.89 28.63
C VAL A 766 20.36 6.27 29.76
N TYR A 767 19.04 6.38 29.70
CA TYR A 767 18.11 5.92 30.76
C TYR A 767 17.92 4.40 30.81
N SER A 768 18.50 3.68 29.85
CA SER A 768 18.50 2.22 29.81
C SER A 768 19.90 1.73 29.53
N ALA A 769 20.68 1.43 30.55
CA ALA A 769 22.00 0.84 30.35
C ALA A 769 21.91 -0.51 29.60
N GLY A 770 20.78 -1.22 29.68
CA GLY A 770 20.49 -2.39 28.83
C GLY A 770 20.38 -2.08 27.32
N SER A 771 20.10 -0.84 26.92
CA SER A 771 20.16 -0.42 25.50
C SER A 771 21.58 -0.36 24.96
N LEU A 772 22.60 -0.39 25.82
CA LEU A 772 24.01 -0.57 25.41
C LEU A 772 24.26 -1.98 24.89
N CYS A 773 23.42 -2.95 25.24
CA CYS A 773 23.58 -4.33 24.80
C CYS A 773 23.00 -4.47 23.39
N ALA A 774 23.87 -4.66 22.38
CA ALA A 774 23.44 -4.95 21.01
C ALA A 774 22.77 -6.33 20.88
N ASN A 775 22.88 -7.16 21.93
CA ASN A 775 22.28 -8.49 22.03
C ASN A 775 21.77 -8.79 23.47
N PRO A 776 20.84 -9.76 23.64
CA PRO A 776 20.15 -10.00 24.91
C PRO A 776 21.05 -10.42 26.08
N ASP A 777 22.18 -11.06 25.81
CA ASP A 777 23.18 -11.51 26.78
C ASP A 777 24.27 -10.45 27.07
N CYS A 778 24.20 -9.30 26.40
CA CYS A 778 25.14 -8.20 26.49
C CYS A 778 26.61 -8.57 26.20
N THR A 779 26.82 -9.59 25.36
CA THR A 779 28.19 -9.95 24.90
C THR A 779 28.72 -8.98 23.85
N LYS A 780 27.86 -8.16 23.23
CA LYS A 780 28.23 -7.05 22.35
C LYS A 780 27.67 -5.74 22.91
N ILE A 781 28.55 -4.74 23.11
CA ILE A 781 28.23 -3.47 23.76
C ILE A 781 28.39 -2.31 22.76
N LEU A 782 27.39 -1.44 22.69
CA LEU A 782 27.39 -0.17 21.95
C LEU A 782 28.16 0.89 22.75
N GLY A 783 28.93 1.74 22.05
CA GLY A 783 29.54 2.93 22.61
C GLY A 783 28.55 4.10 22.76
N VAL A 784 28.92 5.09 23.58
CA VAL A 784 28.13 6.30 23.84
C VAL A 784 28.82 7.52 23.23
N GLU A 785 28.16 8.19 22.30
CA GLU A 785 28.64 9.39 21.61
C GLU A 785 27.76 10.60 21.97
N ALA A 786 28.37 11.72 22.39
CA ALA A 786 27.65 12.98 22.54
C ALA A 786 27.45 13.67 21.18
N LYS A 787 26.21 14.01 20.83
CA LYS A 787 25.87 14.67 19.56
C LYS A 787 24.85 15.78 19.74
N TYR A 788 24.90 16.83 18.95
CA TYR A 788 23.80 17.80 18.89
C TYR A 788 22.56 17.17 18.22
N SER A 789 21.43 17.24 18.92
CA SER A 789 20.12 16.95 18.36
C SER A 789 19.63 18.10 17.46
N SER A 790 18.58 17.85 16.68
CA SER A 790 18.03 18.81 15.71
C SER A 790 17.52 20.12 16.32
N ASN A 791 17.29 20.16 17.65
CA ASN A 791 16.88 21.36 18.38
C ASN A 791 18.06 22.07 19.09
N GLY A 792 19.30 21.63 18.87
CA GLY A 792 20.50 22.23 19.45
C GLY A 792 20.85 21.75 20.87
N MET A 793 20.09 20.82 21.47
CA MET A 793 20.46 20.17 22.72
C MET A 793 21.45 19.01 22.49
N ILE A 794 22.33 18.74 23.45
CA ILE A 794 23.25 17.59 23.38
C ILE A 794 22.49 16.31 23.79
N ASP A 795 22.60 15.26 22.97
CA ASP A 795 21.96 13.95 23.17
C ASP A 795 22.99 12.81 23.06
N CYS A 796 22.64 11.64 23.60
CA CYS A 796 23.47 10.44 23.60
C CYS A 796 23.09 9.54 22.42
N LYS A 797 24.01 9.38 21.48
CA LYS A 797 23.88 8.41 20.39
C LYS A 797 24.60 7.11 20.76
N LEU A 798 23.90 5.99 20.66
CA LEU A 798 24.51 4.67 20.79
C LEU A 798 25.07 4.22 19.44
N THR A 799 26.29 3.68 19.42
CA THR A 799 26.98 3.31 18.17
C THR A 799 27.75 2.00 18.33
N ASP A 800 27.73 1.15 17.29
CA ASP A 800 28.51 -0.08 17.23
C ASP A 800 30.03 0.18 17.20
N ASP A 801 30.45 1.38 16.79
CA ASP A 801 31.85 1.78 16.65
C ASP A 801 31.98 3.30 16.87
N PRO A 802 32.20 3.77 18.11
CA PRO A 802 32.50 5.17 18.36
C PRO A 802 33.90 5.46 17.81
N LYS A 803 33.97 5.92 16.56
CA LYS A 803 35.23 6.34 15.93
C LYS A 803 35.72 7.64 16.58
N GLU A 804 37.03 7.74 16.79
CA GLU A 804 37.71 8.92 17.36
C GLU A 804 37.51 10.20 16.57
#